data_AF-A0AAE0V1A5-F1
#
_entry.id   AF-A0AAE0V1A5-F1
#
_cell.length_a   1.000
_cell.length_b   1.000
_cell.length_c   1.000
_cell.angle_alpha   90.00
_cell.angle_beta   90.00
_cell.angle_gamma   90.00
#
_symmetry.space_group_name_H-M   'P 1'
#
loop_
_entity.id
_entity.type
_entity.pdbx_description
1 polymer ?
#
loop_
_entity_poly.entity_id
_entity_poly.type
_entity_poly.pdbx_seq_one_letter_code
_entity_poly.pdbx_strand_id
1 'polypeptide(L)'
;MERRKVDILCVQETRWKGSKARSIGAGFKLFYYGVDSKRNGVGVVLKEEFVRNVLEVKRVSDRVMSLKLEIEGVMLNVVSGYAPQDSIQRKRLAKKKRDMDRTEENRQEYKELQRRVKREVSKAKQKAYDELYTRLETREGQKDLYRLARQRDRDGKDVQQVRVIKDRDGRVLTSEESVQRRWKEYFEELMNEENERGKKSRRGELCGTESIEIAKSKGAKYRLGPELEICGYGCADHFYESDTLLHCFQVLKTLLESPKTQDIICDVGMPVMHHNVRYNCRVLFLNKKILLIRPKMLLANYGNNREFRWFSPWSKPRCVEEYFLPRMIQDVTGQVTVPFGDAVLSTKDTCIGSEICAELWNPRSPHVDMGLDGIEIFTNSSASYHELRKADQRVNLVKSATTKSGGIYLFANQKGCDGDRLYYDGCAMISINGDIVAQGTQFSLDDVEVLTATLDLEDVRSYRGERCHPHMEYEHKPYQRIKVEFSLSDCKDTFLPTHQAIDWTFHTPEEEISLGPACWLWDYLRRSGQAGFLLPLSGGVDSASSACIIYSMCVLICQAVKDGNLEKAYDRVPREELWYCMRKSGVAEKYVRVVQDMYERSRTVVKCVGLHQGSALSPFLFAIVMDQLSEEVRQESPWTMMFADDIVICSESREQVEENLERWRFALERRGMKVSRSKTEYTCVNEREGSETVRLQGEEVKKVQEFKYLGSTVQSNGECGKEVKKRVQAGWNGWRKVSGVLCDRKISARIKGKVYRTVVRLAMLDGLETVSLRKRQESELEVAELKMLRFSLRVTGLDRIRNEYIRGTAHVGRLGDKVREARLRWFGHVQRRENDRVLEDVQRIVSDGSYRPKDPRELCGRLFTTCYMGSENSSEDTRNRAKDLATQIGSNHLNINIDMAVKGMLGIFSMVMGKWPNFRANGGSSRENLALQNVQARVRMILAYLFAQLYLWAQGKPGGLLVLGSANVDESLTGYFTKYDCSSADINPIGGISKMDLKSFLLYCAEHFRLSALKSIVAAPPTAELEPLMNGRVSQTDEADMGMTYSELSVIGKLRKISKCGPYSMFCKLIHSWRESCSPSQVAAKVKHFFRMYSVNRHKMTTVTPSYHAESYGPDDNRFDLRPFLYNAQWSWQFRCIDQEISLMEAGYAEFI
;
A
#
# COMPACT_ATOMS: atom_id res chain seq x y z
N MET A 1 17.10 53.98 29.50
CA MET A 1 15.62 53.99 29.57
C MET A 1 15.13 54.01 31.01
N GLU A 2 15.74 53.22 31.91
CA GLU A 2 15.48 53.15 33.36
C GLU A 2 15.26 54.52 34.06
N ARG A 3 16.22 55.46 33.97
CA ARG A 3 16.11 56.81 34.58
C ARG A 3 14.84 57.60 34.21
N ARG A 4 14.14 57.25 33.13
CA ARG A 4 12.90 57.89 32.69
C ARG A 4 11.67 56.96 32.72
N LYS A 5 11.79 55.75 33.28
CA LYS A 5 10.72 54.72 33.32
C LYS A 5 10.03 54.51 31.96
N VAL A 6 10.82 54.25 30.91
CA VAL A 6 10.32 54.02 29.54
C VAL A 6 10.53 52.56 29.15
N ASP A 7 9.45 51.80 28.98
CA ASP A 7 9.54 50.35 28.70
C ASP A 7 9.58 50.02 27.19
N ILE A 8 9.13 50.96 26.33
CA ILE A 8 9.14 50.83 24.86
C ILE A 8 9.70 52.13 24.24
N LEU A 9 10.68 52.03 23.35
CA LEU A 9 11.28 53.18 22.67
C LEU A 9 11.56 52.89 21.19
N CYS A 10 10.99 53.68 20.28
CA CYS A 10 11.40 53.70 18.87
C CYS A 10 12.72 54.47 18.71
N VAL A 11 13.69 53.87 18.04
CA VAL A 11 15.00 54.47 17.73
C VAL A 11 15.21 54.59 16.23
N GLN A 12 15.93 55.64 15.83
CA GLN A 12 16.24 56.01 14.46
C GLN A 12 17.75 56.17 14.31
N GLU A 13 18.25 56.08 13.07
CA GLU A 13 19.69 56.07 12.75
C GLU A 13 20.47 55.02 13.53
N THR A 14 19.92 53.80 13.61
CA THR A 14 20.59 52.69 14.30
C THR A 14 21.96 52.35 13.72
N ARG A 15 22.23 52.68 12.44
CA ARG A 15 23.51 52.48 11.72
C ARG A 15 24.06 51.05 11.82
N TRP A 16 23.16 50.08 12.02
CA TRP A 16 23.50 48.65 12.14
C TRP A 16 23.01 47.90 10.92
N LYS A 17 23.92 47.17 10.27
CA LYS A 17 23.62 46.36 9.09
C LYS A 17 22.88 45.07 9.49
N GLY A 18 21.84 44.73 8.73
CA GLY A 18 21.07 43.49 8.86
C GLY A 18 19.69 43.65 9.52
N SER A 19 19.06 42.50 9.75
CA SER A 19 17.68 42.36 10.20
C SER A 19 17.63 41.39 11.40
N LYS A 20 17.93 41.88 12.60
CA LYS A 20 18.09 41.03 13.80
C LYS A 20 17.29 41.55 15.00
N ALA A 21 17.39 40.83 16.12
CA ALA A 21 17.07 41.29 17.45
C ALA A 21 18.29 41.03 18.35
N ARG A 22 18.60 41.93 19.28
CA ARG A 22 19.78 41.83 20.17
C ARG A 22 19.45 42.42 21.53
N SER A 23 19.79 41.71 22.62
CA SER A 23 19.74 42.31 23.96
C SER A 23 20.89 43.31 24.10
N ILE A 24 20.60 44.48 24.67
CA ILE A 24 21.50 45.65 24.71
C ILE A 24 21.99 45.98 26.13
N GLY A 25 21.79 45.07 27.09
CA GLY A 25 22.12 45.25 28.50
C GLY A 25 20.94 45.84 29.31
N ALA A 26 21.11 45.84 30.64
CA ALA A 26 20.16 46.42 31.60
C ALA A 26 18.68 45.98 31.44
N GLY A 27 18.44 44.74 30.98
CA GLY A 27 17.09 44.22 30.77
C GLY A 27 16.32 44.84 29.60
N PHE A 28 17.00 45.29 28.53
CA PHE A 28 16.36 45.77 27.30
C PHE A 28 16.85 45.03 26.04
N LYS A 29 15.94 44.89 25.06
CA LYS A 29 16.13 44.20 23.79
C LYS A 29 15.73 45.07 22.60
N LEU A 30 16.65 45.23 21.64
CA LEU A 30 16.48 46.00 20.43
C LEU A 30 16.12 45.08 19.25
N PHE A 31 15.00 45.34 18.60
CA PHE A 31 14.66 44.84 17.27
C PHE A 31 15.02 45.91 16.25
N TYR A 32 15.79 45.58 15.20
CA TYR A 32 16.22 46.59 14.21
C TYR A 32 16.21 46.08 12.77
N TYR A 33 16.29 47.04 11.84
CA TYR A 33 16.54 46.81 10.42
C TYR A 33 17.35 47.96 9.82
N GLY A 34 18.45 47.64 9.14
CA GLY A 34 19.30 48.58 8.41
C GLY A 34 20.05 47.90 7.26
N VAL A 35 20.22 48.61 6.15
CA VAL A 35 20.81 48.03 4.90
C VAL A 35 22.33 48.19 4.86
N ASP A 36 22.85 49.27 5.44
CA ASP A 36 24.26 49.66 5.43
C ASP A 36 24.59 50.37 6.75
N SER A 37 25.77 50.10 7.33
CA SER A 37 26.25 50.75 8.56
C SER A 37 26.57 52.23 8.39
N LYS A 38 26.71 52.73 7.15
CA LYS A 38 26.86 54.16 6.85
C LYS A 38 25.54 54.89 6.54
N ARG A 39 24.40 54.20 6.53
CA ARG A 39 23.08 54.77 6.17
C ARG A 39 22.06 54.63 7.29
N ASN A 40 20.89 55.22 7.06
CA ASN A 40 19.76 55.23 7.99
C ASN A 40 19.33 53.78 8.36
N GLY A 41 18.80 53.64 9.56
CA GLY A 41 18.24 52.38 10.06
C GLY A 41 17.22 52.66 11.15
N VAL A 42 16.26 51.76 11.31
CA VAL A 42 15.17 51.88 12.30
C VAL A 42 15.24 50.76 13.33
N GLY A 43 14.74 51.04 14.52
CA GLY A 43 14.67 50.08 15.61
C GLY A 43 13.54 50.35 16.59
N VAL A 44 13.22 49.33 17.39
CA VAL A 44 12.32 49.37 18.55
C VAL A 44 13.03 48.66 19.70
N VAL A 45 13.28 49.38 20.77
CA VAL A 45 13.80 48.86 22.05
C VAL A 45 12.61 48.55 22.95
N LEU A 46 12.63 47.37 23.56
CA LEU A 46 11.63 46.86 24.50
C LEU A 46 12.33 46.38 25.78
N LYS A 47 11.73 46.62 26.93
CA LYS A 47 12.13 45.97 28.18
C LYS A 47 11.90 44.46 28.08
N GLU A 48 12.81 43.66 28.64
CA GLU A 48 12.92 42.23 28.33
C GLU A 48 11.71 41.41 28.82
N GLU A 49 10.99 41.90 29.84
CA GLU A 49 9.70 41.35 30.28
C GLU A 49 8.63 41.34 29.17
N PHE A 50 8.56 42.39 28.34
CA PHE A 50 7.62 42.50 27.22
C PHE A 50 8.09 41.78 25.95
N VAL A 51 9.27 41.17 25.93
CA VAL A 51 9.77 40.43 24.75
C VAL A 51 8.96 39.14 24.51
N ARG A 52 8.44 38.52 25.57
CA ARG A 52 7.55 37.35 25.47
C ARG A 52 6.21 37.68 24.82
N ASN A 53 5.84 38.95 24.84
CA ASN A 53 4.55 39.48 24.38
C ASN A 53 4.60 39.94 22.90
N VAL A 54 5.74 39.74 22.21
CA VAL A 54 5.95 40.14 20.82
C VAL A 54 5.32 39.12 19.88
N LEU A 55 4.19 39.49 19.26
CA LEU A 55 3.44 38.62 18.36
C LEU A 55 3.89 38.71 16.89
N GLU A 56 4.42 39.84 16.45
CA GLU A 56 4.86 40.03 15.06
C GLU A 56 5.92 41.14 14.92
N VAL A 57 6.95 40.94 14.08
CA VAL A 57 7.94 41.98 13.76
C VAL A 57 8.09 42.15 12.24
N LYS A 58 7.50 43.20 11.68
CA LYS A 58 7.59 43.55 10.25
C LYS A 58 8.66 44.60 10.03
N ARG A 59 9.67 44.26 9.23
CA ARG A 59 10.77 45.16 8.84
C ARG A 59 10.57 45.52 7.36
N VAL A 60 10.02 46.70 7.10
CA VAL A 60 9.50 47.08 5.77
C VAL A 60 10.59 47.74 4.93
N SER A 61 11.41 48.59 5.53
CA SER A 61 12.67 49.09 4.96
C SER A 61 13.59 49.64 6.05
N ASP A 62 14.78 50.11 5.66
CA ASP A 62 15.72 50.93 6.45
C ASP A 62 15.10 52.17 7.13
N ARG A 63 13.86 52.50 6.75
CA ARG A 63 13.09 53.66 7.17
C ARG A 63 11.76 53.32 7.82
N VAL A 64 11.28 52.08 7.81
CA VAL A 64 10.02 51.71 8.47
C VAL A 64 10.07 50.27 8.99
N MET A 65 9.76 50.11 10.26
CA MET A 65 9.42 48.81 10.86
C MET A 65 8.25 48.95 11.83
N SER A 66 7.51 47.86 12.02
CA SER A 66 6.43 47.77 13.01
C SER A 66 6.54 46.50 13.83
N LEU A 67 6.23 46.60 15.11
CA LEU A 67 6.32 45.52 16.09
C LEU A 67 4.98 45.44 16.83
N LYS A 68 4.39 44.25 16.87
CA LYS A 68 3.08 43.99 17.46
C LYS A 68 3.23 43.29 18.81
N LEU A 69 2.59 43.83 19.83
CA LEU A 69 2.63 43.39 21.22
C LEU A 69 1.21 43.11 21.73
N GLU A 70 1.10 42.22 22.70
CA GLU A 70 -0.09 42.06 23.55
C GLU A 70 0.29 42.37 25.00
N ILE A 71 -0.30 43.38 25.61
CA ILE A 71 -0.06 43.71 27.02
C ILE A 71 -1.43 43.81 27.69
N GLU A 72 -1.69 42.95 28.68
CA GLU A 72 -2.92 42.94 29.48
C GLU A 72 -4.20 42.92 28.61
N GLY A 73 -4.21 42.07 27.57
CA GLY A 73 -5.32 41.95 26.60
C GLY A 73 -5.40 43.07 25.56
N VAL A 74 -4.52 44.09 25.63
CA VAL A 74 -4.48 45.21 24.68
C VAL A 74 -3.42 44.97 23.60
N MET A 75 -3.88 44.97 22.35
CA MET A 75 -3.06 44.76 21.15
C MET A 75 -2.38 46.06 20.68
N LEU A 76 -1.11 46.24 21.02
CA LEU A 76 -0.30 47.41 20.68
C LEU A 76 0.49 47.20 19.37
N ASN A 77 0.35 48.12 18.41
CA ASN A 77 1.19 48.17 17.20
C ASN A 77 2.17 49.34 17.30
N VAL A 78 3.44 49.05 17.62
CA VAL A 78 4.51 50.03 17.74
C VAL A 78 5.19 50.21 16.38
N VAL A 79 5.15 51.41 15.81
CA VAL A 79 5.75 51.70 14.49
C VAL A 79 6.93 52.65 14.65
N SER A 80 8.12 52.20 14.21
CA SER A 80 9.33 53.02 14.13
C SER A 80 9.57 53.39 12.67
N GLY A 81 9.48 54.69 12.35
CA GLY A 81 9.58 55.19 10.98
C GLY A 81 10.42 56.47 10.86
N TYR A 82 11.24 56.55 9.81
CA TYR A 82 12.14 57.66 9.47
C TYR A 82 11.72 58.26 8.11
N ALA A 83 11.34 59.53 8.08
CA ALA A 83 10.85 60.19 6.87
C ALA A 83 12.02 60.71 5.99
N PRO A 84 11.91 60.70 4.64
CA PRO A 84 12.83 61.45 3.79
C PRO A 84 12.74 62.96 4.10
N GLN A 85 13.85 63.60 4.47
CA GLN A 85 13.85 65.01 4.90
C GLN A 85 13.26 65.98 3.84
N ASP A 86 13.75 65.97 2.59
CA ASP A 86 13.65 67.15 1.70
C ASP A 86 12.21 67.56 1.29
N SER A 87 11.47 66.70 0.58
CA SER A 87 10.15 67.06 0.04
C SER A 87 9.05 67.13 1.11
N ILE A 88 9.23 66.45 2.25
CA ILE A 88 8.30 66.50 3.39
C ILE A 88 8.59 67.71 4.30
N GLN A 89 9.85 68.13 4.46
CA GLN A 89 10.19 69.37 5.17
C GLN A 89 9.59 70.59 4.47
N ARG A 90 9.73 70.74 3.14
CA ARG A 90 9.12 71.88 2.41
C ARG A 90 7.61 71.94 2.60
N LYS A 91 6.91 70.80 2.52
CA LYS A 91 5.47 70.72 2.82
C LYS A 91 5.14 71.03 4.29
N ARG A 92 5.97 70.60 5.26
CA ARG A 92 5.78 70.91 6.69
C ARG A 92 6.03 72.39 6.98
N LEU A 93 7.03 73.01 6.37
CA LEU A 93 7.32 74.45 6.46
C LEU A 93 6.18 75.27 5.87
N ALA A 94 5.72 74.96 4.64
CA ALA A 94 4.54 75.60 4.05
C ALA A 94 3.27 75.39 4.89
N LYS A 95 3.11 74.23 5.55
CA LYS A 95 2.00 74.02 6.51
C LYS A 95 2.15 74.93 7.73
N LYS A 96 3.34 75.02 8.33
CA LYS A 96 3.61 75.88 9.49
C LYS A 96 3.37 77.36 9.14
N LYS A 97 3.83 77.79 7.96
CA LYS A 97 3.63 79.13 7.41
C LYS A 97 2.13 79.45 7.26
N ARG A 98 1.36 78.56 6.63
CA ARG A 98 -0.13 78.63 6.52
C ARG A 98 -0.86 78.60 7.86
N ASP A 99 -0.34 77.86 8.84
CA ASP A 99 -0.98 77.71 10.15
C ASP A 99 -0.67 78.90 11.09
N MET A 100 0.41 79.66 10.86
CA MET A 100 0.69 80.95 11.51
C MET A 100 0.03 82.13 10.78
N ASP A 101 0.14 82.20 9.45
CA ASP A 101 -0.40 83.26 8.60
C ASP A 101 -1.34 82.67 7.54
N ARG A 102 -2.63 83.00 7.66
CA ARG A 102 -3.74 82.41 6.90
C ARG A 102 -4.05 83.12 5.58
N THR A 103 -3.09 83.84 5.01
CA THR A 103 -3.16 84.40 3.65
C THR A 103 -3.43 83.31 2.59
N GLU A 104 -4.17 83.66 1.54
CA GLU A 104 -4.59 82.69 0.51
C GLU A 104 -3.39 82.20 -0.33
N GLU A 105 -2.31 82.99 -0.44
CA GLU A 105 -1.02 82.55 -1.04
C GLU A 105 -0.39 81.38 -0.28
N ASN A 106 -0.20 81.48 1.04
CA ASN A 106 0.33 80.38 1.86
C ASN A 106 -0.56 79.13 1.78
N ARG A 107 -1.87 79.32 1.62
CA ARG A 107 -2.84 78.22 1.42
C ARG A 107 -2.68 77.57 0.04
N GLN A 108 -2.34 78.35 -0.99
CA GLN A 108 -2.09 77.86 -2.34
C GLN A 108 -0.74 77.12 -2.43
N GLU A 109 0.34 77.70 -1.89
CA GLU A 109 1.68 77.11 -1.80
C GLU A 109 1.63 75.71 -1.14
N TYR A 110 0.94 75.59 -0.01
CA TYR A 110 0.73 74.30 0.66
C TYR A 110 -0.07 73.29 -0.19
N LYS A 111 -1.14 73.72 -0.89
CA LYS A 111 -1.93 72.86 -1.78
C LYS A 111 -1.07 72.32 -2.93
N GLU A 112 -0.20 73.13 -3.52
CA GLU A 112 0.66 72.71 -4.63
C GLU A 112 1.74 71.72 -4.20
N LEU A 113 2.45 72.00 -3.10
CA LEU A 113 3.42 71.07 -2.52
C LEU A 113 2.75 69.74 -2.10
N GLN A 114 1.53 69.80 -1.58
CA GLN A 114 0.73 68.60 -1.28
C GLN A 114 0.36 67.80 -2.55
N ARG A 115 0.05 68.49 -3.67
CA ARG A 115 -0.21 67.85 -4.98
C ARG A 115 1.04 67.21 -5.58
N ARG A 116 2.20 67.89 -5.54
CA ARG A 116 3.50 67.34 -6.00
C ARG A 116 3.87 66.06 -5.24
N VAL A 117 3.88 66.10 -3.90
CA VAL A 117 4.19 64.93 -3.07
C VAL A 117 3.21 63.77 -3.31
N LYS A 118 1.90 64.05 -3.51
CA LYS A 118 0.93 63.01 -3.89
C LYS A 118 1.24 62.36 -5.24
N ARG A 119 1.68 63.14 -6.25
CA ARG A 119 2.04 62.63 -7.59
C ARG A 119 3.26 61.71 -7.55
N GLU A 120 4.30 62.06 -6.81
CA GLU A 120 5.52 61.23 -6.71
C GLU A 120 5.25 59.90 -5.99
N VAL A 121 4.54 59.94 -4.85
CA VAL A 121 4.11 58.71 -4.14
C VAL A 121 3.22 57.83 -5.02
N SER A 122 2.37 58.43 -5.87
CA SER A 122 1.54 57.69 -6.82
C SER A 122 2.37 57.04 -7.94
N LYS A 123 3.40 57.71 -8.49
CA LYS A 123 4.31 57.13 -9.49
C LYS A 123 5.11 55.95 -8.91
N ALA A 124 5.64 56.09 -7.69
CA ALA A 124 6.37 55.03 -7.02
C ALA A 124 5.47 53.80 -6.74
N LYS A 125 4.23 54.00 -6.27
CA LYS A 125 3.25 52.91 -6.13
C LYS A 125 2.92 52.23 -7.46
N GLN A 126 2.71 53.01 -8.52
CA GLN A 126 2.31 52.47 -9.83
C GLN A 126 3.37 51.50 -10.38
N LYS A 127 4.66 51.90 -10.37
CA LYS A 127 5.76 51.06 -10.85
C LYS A 127 5.85 49.71 -10.13
N ALA A 128 5.72 49.71 -8.79
CA ALA A 128 5.76 48.50 -7.98
C ALA A 128 4.55 47.56 -8.21
N TYR A 129 3.40 48.08 -8.65
CA TYR A 129 2.25 47.25 -9.02
C TYR A 129 2.39 46.63 -10.41
N ASP A 130 2.97 47.35 -11.36
CA ASP A 130 3.08 46.85 -12.73
C ASP A 130 4.13 45.71 -12.80
N GLU A 131 5.25 45.82 -12.07
CA GLU A 131 6.24 44.73 -11.84
C GLU A 131 5.69 43.52 -11.04
N LEU A 132 4.57 43.69 -10.35
CA LEU A 132 3.87 42.60 -9.65
C LEU A 132 2.93 41.86 -10.60
N TYR A 133 2.20 42.58 -11.46
CA TYR A 133 1.24 41.95 -12.38
C TYR A 133 1.92 41.09 -13.46
N THR A 134 3.04 41.51 -14.04
CA THR A 134 3.82 40.69 -14.99
C THR A 134 4.30 39.37 -14.36
N ARG A 135 4.64 39.39 -13.07
CA ARG A 135 5.08 38.21 -12.31
C ARG A 135 3.96 37.22 -11.99
N LEU A 136 2.71 37.69 -11.94
CA LEU A 136 1.52 36.84 -11.71
C LEU A 136 1.14 36.02 -12.95
N GLU A 137 1.74 36.28 -14.12
CA GLU A 137 1.59 35.45 -15.32
C GLU A 137 2.54 34.25 -15.36
N THR A 138 3.57 34.20 -14.51
CA THR A 138 4.49 33.05 -14.42
C THR A 138 3.92 31.91 -13.54
N ARG A 139 4.56 30.72 -13.60
CA ARG A 139 4.19 29.55 -12.77
C ARG A 139 4.43 29.83 -11.27
N GLU A 140 5.43 30.63 -10.94
CA GLU A 140 5.85 30.94 -9.56
C GLU A 140 4.90 31.92 -8.85
N GLY A 141 4.35 32.90 -9.58
CA GLY A 141 3.44 33.92 -9.04
C GLY A 141 2.11 33.39 -8.47
N GLN A 142 1.81 32.09 -8.63
CA GLN A 142 0.58 31.49 -8.11
C GLN A 142 0.45 31.57 -6.57
N LYS A 143 1.56 31.50 -5.82
CA LYS A 143 1.53 31.65 -4.35
C LYS A 143 1.25 33.09 -3.93
N ASP A 144 1.77 34.06 -4.67
CA ASP A 144 1.58 35.50 -4.40
C ASP A 144 0.14 35.94 -4.68
N LEU A 145 -0.52 35.35 -5.68
CA LEU A 145 -1.94 35.59 -5.98
C LEU A 145 -2.86 35.27 -4.78
N TYR A 146 -2.61 34.14 -4.12
CA TYR A 146 -3.38 33.72 -2.93
C TYR A 146 -3.07 34.58 -1.70
N ARG A 147 -1.82 35.04 -1.57
CA ARG A 147 -1.38 35.97 -0.52
C ARG A 147 -2.03 37.36 -0.72
N LEU A 148 -2.04 37.88 -1.94
CA LEU A 148 -2.68 39.14 -2.34
C LEU A 148 -4.20 39.12 -2.12
N ALA A 149 -4.87 38.02 -2.46
CA ALA A 149 -6.30 37.86 -2.20
C ALA A 149 -6.60 37.90 -0.68
N ARG A 150 -5.86 37.13 0.13
CA ARG A 150 -5.98 37.17 1.61
C ARG A 150 -5.48 38.48 2.25
N GLN A 151 -4.74 39.32 1.53
CA GLN A 151 -4.30 40.62 2.00
C GLN A 151 -5.35 41.69 1.67
N ARG A 152 -5.85 41.76 0.43
CA ARG A 152 -6.98 42.63 0.05
C ARG A 152 -8.28 42.29 0.79
N ASP A 153 -8.55 41.03 1.12
CA ASP A 153 -9.69 40.62 1.97
C ASP A 153 -9.50 40.96 3.47
N ARG A 154 -8.28 41.30 3.90
CA ARG A 154 -8.02 41.90 5.22
C ARG A 154 -8.09 43.43 5.16
N ASP A 155 -7.49 44.03 4.15
CA ASP A 155 -7.44 45.49 3.96
C ASP A 155 -8.82 46.08 3.56
N GLY A 156 -9.71 45.29 2.98
CA GLY A 156 -11.07 45.70 2.59
C GLY A 156 -12.14 45.59 3.69
N LYS A 157 -11.75 45.28 4.93
CA LYS A 157 -12.67 45.15 6.08
C LYS A 157 -12.59 46.35 7.02
N ASP A 158 -12.80 47.54 6.45
CA ASP A 158 -13.00 48.81 7.17
C ASP A 158 -14.39 48.90 7.85
N VAL A 159 -14.81 47.83 8.52
CA VAL A 159 -15.73 47.85 9.68
C VAL A 159 -15.35 46.62 10.49
N GLN A 160 -14.97 46.82 11.76
CA GLN A 160 -14.91 45.72 12.71
C GLN A 160 -16.34 45.22 12.95
N GLN A 161 -16.73 44.14 12.26
CA GLN A 161 -17.68 43.23 12.88
C GLN A 161 -16.98 42.62 14.09
N VAL A 162 -17.20 43.28 15.23
CA VAL A 162 -16.98 42.72 16.56
C VAL A 162 -17.56 41.30 16.53
N ARG A 163 -16.72 40.30 16.83
CA ARG A 163 -17.18 38.92 17.02
C ARG A 163 -17.95 38.83 18.34
N VAL A 164 -19.11 39.48 18.38
CA VAL A 164 -20.07 39.20 19.43
C VAL A 164 -20.76 37.91 19.07
N ILE A 165 -20.56 36.90 19.92
CA ILE A 165 -21.35 35.68 19.85
C ILE A 165 -22.72 36.02 20.43
N LYS A 166 -23.77 35.67 19.71
CA LYS A 166 -25.14 35.98 20.08
C LYS A 166 -25.82 34.73 20.62
N ASP A 167 -26.70 34.92 21.60
CA ASP A 167 -27.59 33.85 22.06
C ASP A 167 -28.60 33.44 20.96
N ARG A 168 -29.42 32.44 21.28
CA ARG A 168 -30.44 31.90 20.39
C ARG A 168 -31.45 32.95 19.91
N ASP A 169 -31.64 34.02 20.70
CA ASP A 169 -32.58 35.12 20.45
C ASP A 169 -31.92 36.35 19.79
N GLY A 170 -30.62 36.25 19.46
CA GLY A 170 -29.89 37.28 18.71
C GLY A 170 -29.34 38.43 19.55
N ARG A 171 -29.35 38.34 20.88
CA ARG A 171 -28.76 39.34 21.79
C ARG A 171 -27.25 39.13 21.95
N VAL A 172 -26.56 40.22 22.27
CA VAL A 172 -25.10 40.34 22.30
C VAL A 172 -24.54 39.77 23.61
N LEU A 173 -23.82 38.64 23.58
CA LEU A 173 -23.19 38.06 24.76
C LEU A 173 -21.82 38.71 25.03
N THR A 174 -21.60 39.13 26.27
CA THR A 174 -20.45 39.95 26.68
C THR A 174 -19.57 39.31 27.76
N SER A 175 -19.95 38.16 28.32
CA SER A 175 -19.15 37.42 29.32
C SER A 175 -18.64 36.08 28.79
N GLU A 176 -17.48 35.66 29.25
CA GLU A 176 -16.78 34.47 28.73
C GLU A 176 -17.58 33.16 28.97
N GLU A 177 -18.25 33.03 30.12
CA GLU A 177 -19.12 31.88 30.42
C GLU A 177 -20.35 31.79 29.50
N SER A 178 -20.98 32.91 29.17
CA SER A 178 -22.17 32.91 28.30
C SER A 178 -21.80 32.58 26.86
N VAL A 179 -20.64 33.05 26.41
CA VAL A 179 -20.02 32.68 25.14
C VAL A 179 -19.71 31.18 25.04
N GLN A 180 -19.11 30.58 26.07
CA GLN A 180 -18.80 29.13 26.08
C GLN A 180 -20.09 28.29 26.03
N ARG A 181 -21.13 28.70 26.76
CA ARG A 181 -22.43 28.00 26.79
C ARG A 181 -23.07 27.94 25.40
N ARG A 182 -23.04 29.04 24.63
CA ARG A 182 -23.61 29.10 23.28
C ARG A 182 -22.87 28.22 22.26
N TRP A 183 -21.55 28.09 22.39
CA TRP A 183 -20.76 27.19 21.53
C TRP A 183 -21.07 25.71 21.76
N LYS A 184 -21.35 25.33 23.01
CA LYS A 184 -21.75 23.96 23.35
C LYS A 184 -23.02 23.56 22.59
N GLU A 185 -24.06 24.38 22.66
CA GLU A 185 -25.33 24.16 21.95
C GLU A 185 -25.14 24.06 20.41
N TYR A 186 -24.33 24.94 19.82
CA TYR A 186 -24.14 24.97 18.35
C TYR A 186 -23.42 23.73 17.81
N PHE A 187 -22.43 23.22 18.56
CA PHE A 187 -21.77 21.96 18.17
C PHE A 187 -22.66 20.75 18.40
N GLU A 188 -23.71 20.88 19.19
CA GLU A 188 -24.66 19.79 19.37
C GLU A 188 -25.46 19.57 18.09
N GLU A 189 -26.21 20.54 17.57
CA GLU A 189 -27.12 20.40 16.41
C GLU A 189 -26.47 20.06 15.02
N LEU A 190 -25.19 19.66 14.94
CA LEU A 190 -24.43 19.58 13.67
C LEU A 190 -24.08 18.17 13.17
N MET A 191 -24.21 17.11 13.98
CA MET A 191 -23.37 15.89 13.83
C MET A 191 -24.08 14.59 13.38
N ASN A 192 -25.41 14.41 13.57
CA ASN A 192 -25.98 13.04 13.57
C ASN A 192 -27.04 12.78 12.48
N GLU A 193 -26.70 12.08 11.39
CA GLU A 193 -27.46 11.13 10.48
C GLU A 193 -26.74 11.04 9.09
N GLU A 194 -27.20 10.22 8.11
CA GLU A 194 -26.46 9.86 6.87
C GLU A 194 -27.27 9.77 5.53
N ASN A 195 -26.61 9.24 4.49
CA ASN A 195 -27.13 8.93 3.14
C ASN A 195 -27.27 7.40 2.95
N GLU A 196 -27.93 6.97 1.85
CA GLU A 196 -27.69 5.64 1.28
C GLU A 196 -27.88 5.56 -0.25
N ARG A 197 -27.10 4.71 -0.97
CA ARG A 197 -27.29 4.30 -2.39
C ARG A 197 -26.20 3.34 -2.90
N GLY A 198 -26.53 2.46 -3.87
CA GLY A 198 -25.52 1.69 -4.65
C GLY A 198 -25.90 1.37 -6.11
N LYS A 199 -24.88 1.14 -6.98
CA LYS A 199 -24.88 0.21 -8.17
C LYS A 199 -23.59 0.23 -9.05
N LYS A 200 -22.96 -0.96 -9.16
CA LYS A 200 -22.21 -1.64 -10.26
C LYS A 200 -20.93 -1.08 -10.94
N SER A 201 -19.96 -2.01 -11.01
CA SER A 201 -18.55 -2.07 -11.50
C SER A 201 -18.17 -1.53 -12.90
N ARG A 202 -16.87 -1.20 -13.05
CA ARG A 202 -16.06 -1.18 -14.29
C ARG A 202 -14.61 -1.66 -13.98
N ARG A 203 -14.24 -2.89 -14.33
CA ARG A 203 -12.83 -3.36 -14.31
C ARG A 203 -12.05 -2.85 -15.54
N GLY A 204 -10.78 -2.50 -15.37
CA GLY A 204 -9.88 -2.17 -16.51
C GLY A 204 -8.75 -1.16 -16.31
N GLU A 205 -8.27 -0.89 -15.08
CA GLU A 205 -7.05 -0.09 -14.88
C GLU A 205 -5.80 -1.00 -14.79
N LEU A 206 -4.72 -0.65 -15.50
CA LEU A 206 -3.45 -1.38 -15.45
C LEU A 206 -2.77 -1.16 -14.09
N CYS A 207 -2.34 -2.24 -13.41
CA CYS A 207 -1.65 -2.17 -12.10
C CYS A 207 -0.43 -1.23 -12.10
N GLY A 208 0.31 -1.14 -13.22
CA GLY A 208 1.38 -0.15 -13.41
C GLY A 208 0.88 1.29 -13.29
N THR A 209 -0.28 1.63 -13.86
CA THR A 209 -0.84 2.99 -13.76
C THR A 209 -1.35 3.35 -12.36
N GLU A 210 -1.84 2.36 -11.62
CA GLU A 210 -2.32 2.49 -10.24
C GLU A 210 -1.16 2.71 -9.28
N SER A 211 -0.12 1.87 -9.34
CA SER A 211 1.08 2.04 -8.51
C SER A 211 1.79 3.38 -8.73
N ILE A 212 1.83 3.88 -9.97
CA ILE A 212 2.36 5.22 -10.30
C ILE A 212 1.49 6.33 -9.70
N GLU A 213 0.15 6.20 -9.71
CA GLU A 213 -0.76 7.15 -9.08
C GLU A 213 -0.59 7.17 -7.56
N ILE A 214 -0.50 6.01 -6.92
CA ILE A 214 -0.25 5.88 -5.48
C ILE A 214 1.09 6.55 -5.12
N ALA A 215 2.19 6.18 -5.79
CA ALA A 215 3.51 6.77 -5.56
C ALA A 215 3.49 8.29 -5.68
N LYS A 216 2.85 8.82 -6.73
CA LYS A 216 2.72 10.26 -6.98
C LYS A 216 1.81 10.95 -5.96
N SER A 217 0.75 10.30 -5.47
CA SER A 217 -0.10 10.83 -4.39
C SER A 217 0.64 10.95 -3.06
N LYS A 218 1.58 10.03 -2.80
CA LYS A 218 2.54 10.07 -1.68
C LYS A 218 3.72 11.03 -1.93
N GLY A 219 3.76 11.73 -3.06
CA GLY A 219 4.76 12.76 -3.39
C GLY A 219 6.03 12.26 -4.10
N ALA A 220 6.14 10.96 -4.42
CA ALA A 220 7.34 10.38 -5.01
C ALA A 220 7.69 10.98 -6.39
N LYS A 221 9.00 11.11 -6.65
CA LYS A 221 9.58 11.62 -7.91
C LYS A 221 10.23 10.56 -8.80
N TYR A 222 10.43 9.37 -8.27
CA TYR A 222 10.83 8.17 -8.99
C TYR A 222 9.91 7.02 -8.56
N ARG A 223 9.48 6.17 -9.51
CA ARG A 223 8.78 4.91 -9.24
C ARG A 223 9.50 3.78 -9.97
N LEU A 224 9.98 2.81 -9.20
CA LEU A 224 10.52 1.54 -9.66
C LEU A 224 9.41 0.49 -9.69
N GLY A 225 9.33 -0.28 -10.78
CA GLY A 225 8.48 -1.47 -10.87
C GLY A 225 9.27 -2.78 -10.97
N PRO A 226 8.61 -3.94 -10.77
CA PRO A 226 9.23 -5.25 -10.89
C PRO A 226 9.86 -5.55 -12.26
N GLU A 227 10.65 -6.61 -12.31
CA GLU A 227 11.24 -7.11 -13.55
C GLU A 227 10.15 -7.59 -14.53
N LEU A 228 10.25 -7.21 -15.81
CA LEU A 228 9.31 -7.57 -16.88
C LEU A 228 7.81 -7.29 -16.57
N GLU A 229 7.51 -6.35 -15.66
CA GLU A 229 6.14 -6.11 -15.14
C GLU A 229 5.04 -5.81 -16.19
N ILE A 230 5.41 -5.38 -17.40
CA ILE A 230 4.42 -5.06 -18.45
C ILE A 230 3.76 -6.34 -19.01
N CYS A 231 4.51 -7.44 -19.11
CA CYS A 231 3.99 -8.74 -19.56
C CYS A 231 3.87 -9.76 -18.42
N GLY A 232 4.55 -9.53 -17.29
CA GLY A 232 4.83 -10.55 -16.28
C GLY A 232 6.09 -11.34 -16.63
N TYR A 233 6.82 -11.78 -15.61
CA TYR A 233 8.07 -12.54 -15.80
C TYR A 233 7.82 -13.94 -16.35
N GLY A 234 6.78 -14.63 -15.87
CA GLY A 234 6.44 -16.03 -16.17
C GLY A 234 5.94 -16.33 -17.59
N CYS A 235 6.06 -15.42 -18.57
CA CYS A 235 5.62 -15.65 -19.96
C CYS A 235 6.29 -16.86 -20.64
N ALA A 236 7.47 -17.27 -20.17
CA ALA A 236 8.24 -18.37 -20.73
C ALA A 236 8.39 -18.30 -22.26
N ASP A 237 7.98 -19.35 -22.99
CA ASP A 237 8.18 -19.41 -24.44
C ASP A 237 7.34 -18.39 -25.25
N HIS A 238 6.33 -17.74 -24.65
CA HIS A 238 5.67 -16.59 -25.26
C HIS A 238 6.63 -15.42 -25.50
N PHE A 239 7.79 -15.36 -24.85
CA PHE A 239 8.83 -14.39 -25.22
C PHE A 239 9.35 -14.59 -26.65
N TYR A 240 9.26 -15.79 -27.24
CA TYR A 240 9.62 -16.00 -28.64
C TYR A 240 8.65 -15.31 -29.62
N GLU A 241 7.38 -15.17 -29.22
CA GLU A 241 6.32 -14.60 -30.05
C GLU A 241 6.51 -13.09 -30.25
N SER A 242 6.29 -12.61 -31.48
CA SER A 242 6.33 -11.18 -31.81
C SER A 242 5.29 -10.37 -31.05
N ASP A 243 4.17 -11.01 -30.73
CA ASP A 243 2.98 -10.34 -30.18
C ASP A 243 3.24 -9.90 -28.74
N THR A 244 4.02 -10.67 -27.96
CA THR A 244 4.53 -10.25 -26.65
C THR A 244 5.31 -8.94 -26.73
N LEU A 245 6.21 -8.79 -27.72
CA LEU A 245 6.96 -7.54 -27.92
C LEU A 245 6.02 -6.39 -28.35
N LEU A 246 5.10 -6.65 -29.28
CA LEU A 246 4.13 -5.68 -29.80
C LEU A 246 3.20 -5.16 -28.70
N HIS A 247 2.61 -6.05 -27.90
CA HIS A 247 1.71 -5.70 -26.82
C HIS A 247 2.43 -4.97 -25.68
N CYS A 248 3.68 -5.33 -25.37
CA CYS A 248 4.50 -4.55 -24.46
C CYS A 248 4.67 -3.09 -24.92
N PHE A 249 4.92 -2.86 -26.21
CA PHE A 249 4.97 -1.51 -26.76
C PHE A 249 3.61 -0.79 -26.77
N GLN A 250 2.49 -1.50 -26.95
CA GLN A 250 1.14 -0.93 -26.82
C GLN A 250 0.83 -0.49 -25.38
N VAL A 251 1.24 -1.28 -24.37
CA VAL A 251 1.12 -0.91 -22.96
C VAL A 251 2.05 0.25 -22.63
N LEU A 252 3.30 0.23 -23.08
CA LEU A 252 4.25 1.34 -22.90
C LEU A 252 3.69 2.64 -23.52
N LYS A 253 3.10 2.58 -24.72
CA LYS A 253 2.40 3.71 -25.33
C LYS A 253 1.32 4.28 -24.40
N THR A 254 0.49 3.40 -23.82
CA THR A 254 -0.57 3.77 -22.89
C THR A 254 -0.02 4.46 -21.63
N LEU A 255 1.11 3.97 -21.09
CA LEU A 255 1.80 4.57 -19.95
C LEU A 255 2.40 5.96 -20.29
N LEU A 256 2.97 6.12 -21.48
CA LEU A 256 3.51 7.39 -21.99
C LEU A 256 2.39 8.41 -22.26
N GLU A 257 1.21 7.97 -22.71
CA GLU A 257 0.08 8.87 -22.96
C GLU A 257 -0.62 9.32 -21.67
N SER A 258 -0.59 8.49 -20.62
CA SER A 258 -1.29 8.67 -19.35
C SER A 258 -0.88 9.93 -18.56
N PRO A 259 -1.83 10.81 -18.18
CA PRO A 259 -1.54 11.95 -17.30
C PRO A 259 -1.02 11.56 -15.91
N LYS A 260 -1.21 10.30 -15.49
CA LYS A 260 -0.72 9.80 -14.20
C LYS A 260 0.81 9.83 -14.14
N THR A 261 1.52 9.57 -15.25
CA THR A 261 3.00 9.50 -15.33
C THR A 261 3.72 10.85 -15.47
N GLN A 262 2.99 11.98 -15.50
CA GLN A 262 3.56 13.32 -15.58
C GLN A 262 4.30 13.72 -14.28
N ASP A 263 5.47 14.36 -14.40
CA ASP A 263 6.30 14.90 -13.33
C ASP A 263 6.78 13.86 -12.29
N ILE A 264 6.97 12.61 -12.73
CA ILE A 264 7.57 11.47 -12.01
C ILE A 264 8.38 10.63 -13.01
N ILE A 265 9.60 10.20 -12.65
CA ILE A 265 10.36 9.23 -13.46
C ILE A 265 9.75 7.84 -13.22
N CYS A 266 9.39 7.16 -14.30
CA CYS A 266 8.84 5.82 -14.27
C CYS A 266 9.86 4.85 -14.86
N ASP A 267 10.21 3.83 -14.09
CA ASP A 267 11.10 2.73 -14.48
C ASP A 267 10.28 1.45 -14.56
N VAL A 268 10.08 0.94 -15.79
CA VAL A 268 9.21 -0.21 -16.08
C VAL A 268 9.94 -1.33 -16.84
N GLY A 269 9.52 -2.58 -16.63
CA GLY A 269 10.16 -3.76 -17.22
C GLY A 269 9.42 -4.31 -18.43
N MET A 270 10.12 -4.58 -19.54
CA MET A 270 9.58 -5.29 -20.70
C MET A 270 10.68 -5.95 -21.56
N PRO A 271 10.35 -6.99 -22.35
CA PRO A 271 11.25 -7.50 -23.38
C PRO A 271 11.40 -6.48 -24.52
N VAL A 272 12.63 -6.27 -25.01
CA VAL A 272 12.93 -5.41 -26.16
C VAL A 272 13.85 -6.14 -27.13
N MET A 273 13.55 -6.09 -28.43
CA MET A 273 14.42 -6.62 -29.48
C MET A 273 15.22 -5.49 -30.13
N HIS A 274 16.55 -5.56 -30.06
CA HIS A 274 17.51 -4.61 -30.64
C HIS A 274 18.50 -5.37 -31.54
N HIS A 275 18.72 -4.90 -32.77
CA HIS A 275 19.52 -5.59 -33.78
C HIS A 275 19.20 -7.10 -33.93
N ASN A 276 17.90 -7.47 -33.96
CA ASN A 276 17.38 -8.85 -33.96
C ASN A 276 17.73 -9.71 -32.73
N VAL A 277 18.35 -9.14 -31.70
CA VAL A 277 18.63 -9.82 -30.42
C VAL A 277 17.61 -9.37 -29.37
N ARG A 278 17.00 -10.32 -28.65
CA ARG A 278 16.03 -10.04 -27.59
C ARG A 278 16.73 -9.86 -26.24
N TYR A 279 16.39 -8.80 -25.55
CA TYR A 279 16.89 -8.45 -24.22
C TYR A 279 15.72 -8.30 -23.24
N ASN A 280 15.97 -8.65 -21.99
CA ASN A 280 15.14 -8.26 -20.86
C ASN A 280 15.57 -6.84 -20.46
N CYS A 281 14.66 -5.86 -20.45
CA CYS A 281 15.02 -4.44 -20.33
C CYS A 281 14.22 -3.69 -19.27
N ARG A 282 14.87 -2.69 -18.67
CA ARG A 282 14.23 -1.52 -18.09
C ARG A 282 13.99 -0.48 -19.17
N VAL A 283 12.83 0.17 -19.14
CA VAL A 283 12.51 1.35 -19.94
C VAL A 283 12.22 2.48 -18.97
N LEU A 284 13.15 3.45 -18.89
CA LEU A 284 13.05 4.60 -18.01
C LEU A 284 12.48 5.77 -18.80
N PHE A 285 11.37 6.35 -18.34
CA PHE A 285 10.70 7.45 -19.03
C PHE A 285 10.18 8.53 -18.08
N LEU A 286 10.05 9.75 -18.61
CA LEU A 286 9.55 10.94 -17.91
C LEU A 286 8.83 11.83 -18.92
N ASN A 287 7.65 12.34 -18.57
CA ASN A 287 6.97 13.40 -19.34
C ASN A 287 6.83 13.11 -20.85
N LYS A 288 6.38 11.88 -21.17
CA LYS A 288 6.25 11.35 -22.54
C LYS A 288 7.55 11.21 -23.33
N LYS A 289 8.71 11.24 -22.68
CA LYS A 289 10.02 10.97 -23.29
C LYS A 289 10.65 9.74 -22.65
N ILE A 290 11.11 8.80 -23.47
CA ILE A 290 11.96 7.69 -23.01
C ILE A 290 13.38 8.24 -22.87
N LEU A 291 13.97 8.02 -21.70
CA LEU A 291 15.29 8.52 -21.30
C LEU A 291 16.38 7.51 -21.60
N LEU A 292 16.15 6.23 -21.27
CA LEU A 292 17.09 5.13 -21.40
C LEU A 292 16.34 3.80 -21.50
N ILE A 293 16.84 2.89 -22.31
CA ILE A 293 16.51 1.47 -22.26
C ILE A 293 17.75 0.71 -21.74
N ARG A 294 17.69 0.15 -20.53
CA ARG A 294 18.79 -0.61 -19.90
C ARG A 294 18.52 -2.11 -20.04
N PRO A 295 19.18 -2.83 -20.97
CA PRO A 295 19.11 -4.29 -21.04
C PRO A 295 19.85 -4.96 -19.88
N LYS A 296 19.37 -6.13 -19.46
CA LYS A 296 19.99 -6.99 -18.44
C LYS A 296 21.33 -7.53 -18.94
N MET A 297 22.36 -7.43 -18.10
CA MET A 297 23.74 -7.81 -18.40
C MET A 297 24.07 -9.22 -17.87
N LEU A 298 23.40 -9.66 -16.80
CA LEU A 298 23.58 -11.00 -16.24
C LEU A 298 22.23 -11.70 -16.13
N LEU A 299 22.06 -12.78 -16.90
CA LEU A 299 20.82 -13.54 -16.97
C LEU A 299 20.83 -14.73 -15.99
N ALA A 300 19.67 -15.01 -15.38
CA ALA A 300 19.50 -16.14 -14.47
C ALA A 300 19.24 -17.45 -15.22
N ASN A 301 20.06 -18.49 -14.97
CA ASN A 301 19.97 -19.79 -15.66
C ASN A 301 20.10 -21.00 -14.72
N TYR A 302 19.65 -20.85 -13.48
CA TYR A 302 19.76 -21.85 -12.41
C TYR A 302 18.41 -22.05 -11.73
N GLY A 303 18.20 -23.23 -11.12
CA GLY A 303 16.94 -23.57 -10.47
C GLY A 303 15.78 -23.53 -11.47
N ASN A 304 14.76 -22.72 -11.18
CA ASN A 304 13.62 -22.50 -12.08
C ASN A 304 13.94 -21.52 -13.22
N ASN A 305 14.98 -20.70 -13.09
CA ASN A 305 15.28 -19.62 -14.04
C ASN A 305 15.98 -20.16 -15.30
N ARG A 306 15.52 -19.69 -16.47
CA ARG A 306 15.96 -20.16 -17.80
C ARG A 306 16.16 -19.01 -18.79
N GLU A 307 16.54 -17.82 -18.32
CA GLU A 307 16.47 -16.58 -19.11
C GLU A 307 17.26 -16.62 -20.44
N PHE A 308 18.39 -17.35 -20.49
CA PHE A 308 19.17 -17.59 -21.71
C PHE A 308 18.38 -18.32 -22.83
N ARG A 309 17.25 -18.95 -22.52
CA ARG A 309 16.35 -19.53 -23.53
C ARG A 309 15.74 -18.43 -24.40
N TRP A 310 15.37 -17.29 -23.81
CA TRP A 310 14.57 -16.26 -24.47
C TRP A 310 15.34 -14.96 -24.75
N PHE A 311 16.37 -14.68 -23.94
CA PHE A 311 17.11 -13.43 -23.91
C PHE A 311 18.61 -13.64 -24.09
N SER A 312 19.30 -12.63 -24.59
CA SER A 312 20.76 -12.51 -24.52
C SER A 312 21.18 -11.49 -23.46
N PRO A 313 22.32 -11.70 -22.76
CA PRO A 313 22.89 -10.67 -21.91
C PRO A 313 23.44 -9.52 -22.75
N TRP A 314 23.35 -8.29 -22.25
CA TRP A 314 24.06 -7.16 -22.82
C TRP A 314 25.55 -7.24 -22.50
N SER A 315 26.37 -7.46 -23.53
CA SER A 315 27.81 -7.76 -23.42
C SER A 315 28.74 -6.55 -23.55
N LYS A 316 28.19 -5.32 -23.65
CA LYS A 316 28.95 -4.08 -23.89
C LYS A 316 28.87 -3.15 -22.65
N PRO A 317 29.61 -3.45 -21.56
CA PRO A 317 29.61 -2.61 -20.36
C PRO A 317 30.04 -1.17 -20.69
N ARG A 318 29.42 -0.19 -20.05
CA ARG A 318 29.69 1.26 -20.22
C ARG A 318 29.60 1.74 -21.68
N CYS A 319 28.71 1.12 -22.46
CA CYS A 319 28.41 1.50 -23.82
C CYS A 319 26.90 1.55 -24.03
N VAL A 320 26.46 2.51 -24.85
CA VAL A 320 25.10 2.58 -25.40
C VAL A 320 25.16 2.57 -26.93
N GLU A 321 24.06 2.15 -27.52
CA GLU A 321 23.76 2.29 -28.94
C GLU A 321 22.47 3.11 -29.10
N GLU A 322 22.20 3.57 -30.32
CA GLU A 322 20.90 4.16 -30.64
C GLU A 322 19.88 3.05 -30.93
N TYR A 323 18.78 3.04 -30.18
CA TYR A 323 17.64 2.19 -30.43
C TYR A 323 16.56 2.94 -31.20
N PHE A 324 16.22 2.46 -32.40
CA PHE A 324 15.13 3.01 -33.20
C PHE A 324 13.78 2.60 -32.59
N LEU A 325 13.01 3.60 -32.15
CA LEU A 325 11.70 3.37 -31.53
C LEU A 325 10.67 2.89 -32.57
N PRO A 326 9.74 1.97 -32.21
CA PRO A 326 8.59 1.65 -33.05
C PRO A 326 7.77 2.90 -33.37
N ARG A 327 7.24 3.02 -34.60
CA ARG A 327 6.48 4.21 -35.07
C ARG A 327 5.41 4.68 -34.07
N MET A 328 4.65 3.75 -33.49
CA MET A 328 3.62 4.03 -32.50
C MET A 328 4.10 4.73 -31.22
N ILE A 329 5.40 4.61 -30.90
CA ILE A 329 6.08 5.31 -29.80
C ILE A 329 6.67 6.63 -30.32
N GLN A 330 7.19 6.67 -31.55
CA GLN A 330 7.62 7.92 -32.19
C GLN A 330 6.48 8.94 -32.26
N ASP A 331 5.26 8.50 -32.61
CA ASP A 331 4.05 9.34 -32.71
C ASP A 331 3.68 10.02 -31.37
N VAL A 332 3.95 9.35 -30.24
CA VAL A 332 3.63 9.85 -28.89
C VAL A 332 4.77 10.67 -28.29
N THR A 333 5.99 10.21 -28.47
CA THR A 333 7.19 10.77 -27.83
C THR A 333 7.83 11.89 -28.65
N GLY A 334 7.66 11.89 -29.98
CA GLY A 334 8.45 12.71 -30.90
C GLY A 334 9.95 12.41 -30.81
N GLN A 335 10.34 11.15 -30.55
CA GLN A 335 11.72 10.67 -30.58
C GLN A 335 11.84 9.61 -31.68
N VAL A 336 12.92 9.66 -32.48
CA VAL A 336 13.22 8.62 -33.47
C VAL A 336 14.09 7.53 -32.85
N THR A 337 15.13 7.94 -32.13
CA THR A 337 16.05 7.07 -31.40
C THR A 337 16.08 7.38 -29.89
N VAL A 338 16.52 6.40 -29.09
CA VAL A 338 16.83 6.55 -27.66
C VAL A 338 18.11 5.79 -27.29
N PRO A 339 18.80 6.15 -26.20
CA PRO A 339 19.93 5.39 -25.69
C PRO A 339 19.51 3.97 -25.26
N PHE A 340 20.24 2.96 -25.71
CA PHE A 340 20.06 1.56 -25.31
C PHE A 340 21.40 0.96 -24.88
N GLY A 341 21.50 0.48 -23.64
CA GLY A 341 22.73 -0.12 -23.12
C GLY A 341 23.02 0.22 -21.65
N ASP A 342 24.29 0.19 -21.29
CA ASP A 342 24.75 0.32 -19.90
C ASP A 342 25.14 1.77 -19.57
N ALA A 343 24.18 2.51 -19.03
CA ALA A 343 24.25 3.94 -18.73
C ALA A 343 23.43 4.31 -17.48
N VAL A 344 23.62 5.53 -16.98
CA VAL A 344 22.99 6.05 -15.74
C VAL A 344 22.25 7.36 -16.01
N LEU A 345 21.22 7.65 -15.22
CA LEU A 345 20.48 8.92 -15.31
C LEU A 345 21.12 9.97 -14.39
N SER A 346 21.62 11.05 -14.96
CA SER A 346 22.10 12.22 -14.22
C SER A 346 21.02 13.30 -14.24
N THR A 347 20.37 13.48 -13.10
CA THR A 347 19.39 14.55 -12.87
C THR A 347 20.11 15.82 -12.40
N LYS A 348 19.37 16.86 -11.99
CA LYS A 348 19.95 18.12 -11.49
C LYS A 348 20.54 18.02 -10.09
N ASP A 349 20.04 17.08 -9.29
CA ASP A 349 20.35 16.94 -7.86
C ASP A 349 20.90 15.57 -7.47
N THR A 350 20.74 14.54 -8.31
CA THR A 350 21.29 13.19 -8.05
C THR A 350 21.60 12.36 -9.31
N CYS A 351 22.28 11.23 -9.14
CA CYS A 351 22.59 10.25 -10.19
C CYS A 351 22.03 8.86 -9.83
N ILE A 352 21.32 8.24 -10.77
CA ILE A 352 20.53 7.01 -10.58
C ILE A 352 21.03 5.92 -11.55
N GLY A 353 21.32 4.73 -11.04
CA GLY A 353 21.74 3.56 -11.81
C GLY A 353 20.82 2.35 -11.59
N SER A 354 20.56 1.58 -12.66
CA SER A 354 19.67 0.42 -12.62
C SER A 354 20.43 -0.90 -12.68
N GLU A 355 20.12 -1.76 -11.71
CA GLU A 355 20.53 -3.16 -11.59
C GLU A 355 19.29 -4.04 -11.82
N ILE A 356 19.44 -5.27 -12.31
CA ILE A 356 18.27 -6.14 -12.59
C ILE A 356 18.45 -7.52 -11.95
N CYS A 357 17.66 -7.79 -10.91
CA CYS A 357 17.54 -9.07 -10.21
C CYS A 357 18.86 -9.79 -9.93
N ALA A 358 19.21 -10.77 -10.78
CA ALA A 358 20.40 -11.59 -10.69
C ALA A 358 21.72 -10.80 -10.69
N GLU A 359 21.71 -9.57 -11.23
CA GLU A 359 22.88 -8.68 -11.22
C GLU A 359 23.38 -8.36 -9.79
N LEU A 360 22.49 -8.32 -8.77
CA LEU A 360 22.83 -8.13 -7.34
C LEU A 360 23.57 -9.33 -6.72
N TRP A 361 23.37 -10.53 -7.27
CA TRP A 361 23.95 -11.77 -6.73
C TRP A 361 25.35 -12.05 -7.31
N ASN A 362 25.84 -11.19 -8.20
CA ASN A 362 27.12 -11.34 -8.87
C ASN A 362 28.26 -10.84 -7.97
N PRO A 363 29.40 -11.57 -7.84
CA PRO A 363 30.56 -11.08 -7.07
C PRO A 363 31.07 -9.71 -7.52
N ARG A 364 30.91 -9.38 -8.82
CA ARG A 364 31.08 -8.02 -9.37
C ARG A 364 29.73 -7.45 -9.78
N SER A 365 28.90 -7.11 -8.81
CA SER A 365 27.58 -6.50 -9.04
C SER A 365 27.72 -5.08 -9.62
N PRO A 366 26.83 -4.65 -10.55
CA PRO A 366 26.86 -3.31 -11.13
C PRO A 366 26.90 -2.16 -10.10
N HIS A 367 26.19 -2.28 -8.97
CA HIS A 367 26.19 -1.25 -7.92
C HIS A 367 27.58 -0.93 -7.36
N VAL A 368 28.54 -1.87 -7.40
CA VAL A 368 29.92 -1.64 -6.92
C VAL A 368 30.61 -0.59 -7.78
N ASP A 369 30.66 -0.83 -9.10
CA ASP A 369 31.26 0.11 -10.04
C ASP A 369 30.43 1.40 -10.17
N MET A 370 29.11 1.35 -9.97
CA MET A 370 28.25 2.54 -9.92
C MET A 370 28.56 3.41 -8.68
N GLY A 371 28.76 2.80 -7.51
CA GLY A 371 29.15 3.51 -6.30
C GLY A 371 30.50 4.23 -6.46
N LEU A 372 31.47 3.55 -7.09
CA LEU A 372 32.78 4.14 -7.43
C LEU A 372 32.66 5.32 -8.43
N ASP A 373 31.79 5.23 -9.43
CA ASP A 373 31.49 6.34 -10.35
C ASP A 373 30.56 7.41 -9.71
N GLY A 374 30.22 7.30 -8.42
CA GLY A 374 29.45 8.31 -7.70
C GLY A 374 27.95 8.34 -8.00
N ILE A 375 27.36 7.22 -8.42
CA ILE A 375 25.89 7.05 -8.46
C ILE A 375 25.38 6.97 -7.02
N GLU A 376 24.32 7.70 -6.68
CA GLU A 376 23.82 7.84 -5.31
C GLU A 376 22.60 6.95 -5.02
N ILE A 377 21.82 6.66 -6.07
CA ILE A 377 20.62 5.81 -5.99
C ILE A 377 20.79 4.61 -6.93
N PHE A 378 20.68 3.41 -6.36
CA PHE A 378 20.62 2.14 -7.07
C PHE A 378 19.18 1.65 -7.11
N THR A 379 18.73 1.14 -8.26
CA THR A 379 17.37 0.60 -8.41
C THR A 379 17.44 -0.83 -8.92
N ASN A 380 16.88 -1.79 -8.18
CA ASN A 380 16.80 -3.19 -8.57
C ASN A 380 15.36 -3.62 -8.82
N SER A 381 15.03 -3.86 -10.08
CA SER A 381 13.81 -4.57 -10.44
C SER A 381 14.05 -6.08 -10.40
N SER A 382 13.20 -6.80 -9.69
CA SER A 382 13.29 -8.25 -9.53
C SER A 382 12.01 -8.98 -9.89
N ALA A 383 12.18 -10.25 -10.26
CA ALA A 383 11.18 -11.30 -10.22
C ALA A 383 11.80 -12.51 -9.50
N SER A 384 12.05 -12.34 -8.20
CA SER A 384 12.60 -13.37 -7.33
C SER A 384 11.45 -14.14 -6.69
N TYR A 385 11.29 -15.41 -7.07
CA TYR A 385 10.26 -16.31 -6.54
C TYR A 385 10.54 -16.74 -5.09
N HIS A 386 9.49 -17.12 -4.34
CA HIS A 386 9.58 -17.64 -2.98
C HIS A 386 10.42 -18.91 -2.90
N GLU A 387 11.26 -19.00 -1.88
CA GLU A 387 11.91 -20.23 -1.49
C GLU A 387 11.98 -20.19 0.04
N LEU A 388 11.60 -21.28 0.69
CA LEU A 388 11.36 -21.33 2.12
C LEU A 388 12.64 -20.92 2.87
N ARG A 389 12.55 -19.86 3.68
CA ARG A 389 13.66 -19.23 4.44
C ARG A 389 14.69 -18.46 3.60
N LYS A 390 14.44 -18.13 2.32
CA LYS A 390 15.38 -17.37 1.46
C LYS A 390 15.37 -15.85 1.71
N ALA A 391 14.30 -15.29 2.27
CA ALA A 391 14.11 -13.83 2.38
C ALA A 391 15.30 -13.10 3.03
N ASP A 392 15.87 -13.66 4.09
CA ASP A 392 17.04 -13.10 4.80
C ASP A 392 18.27 -12.91 3.90
N GLN A 393 18.54 -13.85 2.98
CA GLN A 393 19.67 -13.72 2.04
C GLN A 393 19.51 -12.48 1.14
N ARG A 394 18.29 -12.20 0.70
CA ARG A 394 17.96 -11.05 -0.15
C ARG A 394 18.10 -9.73 0.60
N VAL A 395 17.58 -9.65 1.82
CA VAL A 395 17.72 -8.48 2.72
C VAL A 395 19.20 -8.21 2.99
N ASN A 396 19.97 -9.25 3.34
CA ASN A 396 21.38 -9.10 3.66
C ASN A 396 22.24 -8.65 2.47
N LEU A 397 21.92 -9.05 1.23
CA LEU A 397 22.60 -8.51 0.05
C LEU A 397 22.28 -7.01 -0.18
N VAL A 398 21.01 -6.61 -0.10
CA VAL A 398 20.61 -5.19 -0.26
C VAL A 398 21.27 -4.31 0.82
N LYS A 399 21.28 -4.77 2.09
CA LYS A 399 22.02 -4.10 3.17
C LYS A 399 23.50 -4.02 2.83
N SER A 400 24.15 -5.15 2.51
CA SER A 400 25.60 -5.20 2.22
C SER A 400 26.03 -4.29 1.07
N ALA A 401 25.23 -4.19 0.01
CA ALA A 401 25.45 -3.27 -1.11
C ALA A 401 25.54 -1.81 -0.62
N THR A 402 24.54 -1.36 0.14
CA THR A 402 24.51 0.01 0.67
C THR A 402 25.51 0.27 1.80
N THR A 403 25.81 -0.71 2.66
CA THR A 403 26.86 -0.58 3.69
C THR A 403 28.23 -0.34 3.07
N LYS A 404 28.57 -1.09 2.01
CA LYS A 404 29.90 -1.05 1.36
C LYS A 404 30.08 0.17 0.47
N SER A 405 29.11 0.44 -0.41
CA SER A 405 29.23 1.51 -1.40
C SER A 405 28.73 2.87 -0.91
N GLY A 406 27.97 2.91 0.18
CA GLY A 406 27.09 4.04 0.50
C GLY A 406 26.00 4.22 -0.57
N GLY A 407 24.93 4.94 -0.27
CA GLY A 407 23.85 5.21 -1.21
C GLY A 407 22.51 4.63 -0.80
N ILE A 408 21.50 4.98 -1.59
CA ILE A 408 20.12 4.54 -1.46
C ILE A 408 19.92 3.35 -2.41
N TYR A 409 19.24 2.30 -1.98
CA TYR A 409 18.91 1.13 -2.81
C TYR A 409 17.41 0.86 -2.75
N LEU A 410 16.74 0.99 -3.90
CA LEU A 410 15.32 0.63 -4.08
C LEU A 410 15.27 -0.77 -4.67
N PHE A 411 14.57 -1.68 -4.01
CA PHE A 411 14.32 -3.03 -4.51
C PHE A 411 12.81 -3.22 -4.68
N ALA A 412 12.37 -3.56 -5.90
CA ALA A 412 10.98 -3.87 -6.22
C ALA A 412 10.89 -5.26 -6.83
N ASN A 413 9.94 -6.06 -6.36
CA ASN A 413 9.75 -7.45 -6.78
C ASN A 413 8.29 -7.70 -7.16
N GLN A 414 8.08 -8.70 -8.00
CA GLN A 414 6.75 -9.21 -8.30
C GLN A 414 6.14 -9.85 -7.03
N LYS A 415 4.81 -9.84 -6.89
CA LYS A 415 4.09 -10.50 -5.79
C LYS A 415 2.90 -11.29 -6.35
N GLY A 416 2.64 -12.47 -5.81
CA GLY A 416 1.60 -13.38 -6.31
C GLY A 416 2.13 -14.48 -7.22
N CYS A 417 1.27 -15.42 -7.61
CA CYS A 417 1.49 -16.27 -8.77
C CYS A 417 1.35 -15.44 -10.06
N ASP A 418 1.97 -15.85 -11.17
CA ASP A 418 1.80 -15.18 -12.47
C ASP A 418 1.43 -16.09 -13.65
N GLY A 419 1.21 -17.38 -13.40
CA GLY A 419 0.74 -18.35 -14.40
C GLY A 419 1.31 -19.75 -14.25
N ASP A 420 2.25 -19.98 -13.33
CA ASP A 420 2.92 -21.27 -13.16
C ASP A 420 3.02 -21.74 -11.69
N ARG A 421 3.94 -22.65 -11.39
CA ARG A 421 4.19 -23.22 -10.06
C ARG A 421 4.85 -22.28 -9.06
N LEU A 422 5.33 -21.14 -9.51
CA LEU A 422 6.03 -20.17 -8.68
C LEU A 422 5.03 -19.21 -8.03
N TYR A 423 5.38 -18.79 -6.83
CA TYR A 423 4.80 -17.64 -6.17
C TYR A 423 5.92 -16.61 -6.00
N TYR A 424 5.70 -15.38 -6.42
CA TYR A 424 6.63 -14.28 -6.20
C TYR A 424 6.30 -13.63 -4.85
N ASP A 425 7.31 -13.46 -4.01
CA ASP A 425 7.14 -13.16 -2.58
C ASP A 425 7.37 -11.70 -2.24
N GLY A 426 7.26 -10.77 -3.19
CA GLY A 426 7.37 -9.33 -2.90
C GLY A 426 8.66 -9.01 -2.13
N CYS A 427 8.51 -8.59 -0.86
CA CYS A 427 9.59 -8.00 -0.06
C CYS A 427 10.25 -6.84 -0.81
N ALA A 428 9.43 -5.96 -1.40
CA ALA A 428 9.92 -4.66 -1.83
C ALA A 428 10.56 -3.97 -0.62
N MET A 429 11.65 -3.23 -0.84
CA MET A 429 12.37 -2.58 0.26
C MET A 429 13.13 -1.35 -0.20
N ILE A 430 13.37 -0.44 0.73
CA ILE A 430 14.21 0.73 0.54
C ILE A 430 15.29 0.70 1.61
N SER A 431 16.55 0.81 1.19
CA SER A 431 17.73 0.85 2.06
C SER A 431 18.51 2.15 1.86
N ILE A 432 19.20 2.63 2.88
CA ILE A 432 20.20 3.70 2.80
C ILE A 432 21.41 3.35 3.68
N ASN A 433 22.62 3.42 3.11
CA ASN A 433 23.90 3.27 3.82
C ASN A 433 24.06 2.00 4.70
N GLY A 434 23.23 0.97 4.51
CA GLY A 434 23.22 -0.29 5.28
C GLY A 434 21.94 -0.54 6.07
N ASP A 435 21.14 0.49 6.30
CA ASP A 435 19.89 0.43 7.07
C ASP A 435 18.68 0.28 6.15
N ILE A 436 17.72 -0.57 6.55
CA ILE A 436 16.41 -0.62 5.89
C ILE A 436 15.55 0.51 6.47
N VAL A 437 14.81 1.23 5.60
CA VAL A 437 13.92 2.35 5.97
C VAL A 437 12.47 2.12 5.53
N ALA A 438 12.22 1.11 4.69
CA ALA A 438 10.89 0.63 4.35
C ALA A 438 10.96 -0.86 3.98
N GLN A 439 10.01 -1.63 4.51
CA GLN A 439 9.77 -3.05 4.22
C GLN A 439 8.34 -3.20 3.68
N GLY A 440 8.18 -3.98 2.61
CA GLY A 440 6.89 -4.38 2.07
C GLY A 440 6.54 -5.82 2.43
N THR A 441 5.28 -6.20 2.18
CA THR A 441 4.78 -7.53 2.51
C THR A 441 5.50 -8.63 1.72
N GLN A 442 5.70 -9.79 2.36
CA GLN A 442 6.14 -11.01 1.68
C GLN A 442 4.94 -11.73 1.03
N PHE A 443 3.82 -11.74 1.74
CA PHE A 443 2.57 -12.38 1.32
C PHE A 443 1.40 -11.44 1.62
N SER A 444 0.61 -11.10 0.60
CA SER A 444 -0.69 -10.45 0.77
C SER A 444 -1.54 -10.64 -0.48
N LEU A 445 -2.87 -10.49 -0.33
CA LEU A 445 -3.82 -10.63 -1.43
C LEU A 445 -3.92 -9.37 -2.34
N ASP A 446 -3.14 -8.32 -2.04
CA ASP A 446 -3.16 -7.06 -2.78
C ASP A 446 -2.45 -7.22 -4.13
N ASP A 447 -3.14 -6.88 -5.23
CA ASP A 447 -2.53 -6.82 -6.57
C ASP A 447 -1.43 -5.73 -6.68
N VAL A 448 -1.48 -4.69 -5.83
CA VAL A 448 -0.56 -3.54 -5.86
C VAL A 448 -0.19 -3.09 -4.45
N GLU A 449 1.10 -3.15 -4.14
CA GLU A 449 1.70 -2.54 -2.95
C GLU A 449 2.71 -1.45 -3.38
N VAL A 450 2.73 -0.31 -2.68
CA VAL A 450 3.65 0.81 -3.00
C VAL A 450 4.28 1.38 -1.74
N LEU A 451 5.57 1.09 -1.58
CA LEU A 451 6.45 1.69 -0.59
C LEU A 451 6.97 3.05 -1.07
N THR A 452 7.21 3.94 -0.12
CA THR A 452 7.81 5.26 -0.34
C THR A 452 8.64 5.61 0.88
N ALA A 453 9.83 6.18 0.68
CA ALA A 453 10.63 6.78 1.74
C ALA A 453 11.06 8.19 1.33
N THR A 454 11.15 9.09 2.29
CA THR A 454 11.80 10.41 2.13
C THR A 454 13.16 10.32 2.79
N LEU A 455 14.23 10.57 2.02
CA LEU A 455 15.62 10.37 2.43
C LEU A 455 16.45 11.56 1.98
N ASP A 456 17.46 11.94 2.76
CA ASP A 456 18.40 13.00 2.38
C ASP A 456 19.56 12.42 1.54
N LEU A 457 19.92 13.12 0.48
CA LEU A 457 21.09 12.77 -0.34
C LEU A 457 22.39 13.18 0.36
N GLU A 458 22.34 14.15 1.27
CA GLU A 458 23.51 14.53 2.07
C GLU A 458 23.90 13.45 3.09
N ASP A 459 22.98 12.58 3.51
CA ASP A 459 23.30 11.40 4.32
C ASP A 459 24.14 10.39 3.52
N VAL A 460 23.90 10.24 2.22
CA VAL A 460 24.75 9.43 1.32
C VAL A 460 26.13 10.08 1.13
N ARG A 461 26.15 11.40 0.87
CA ARG A 461 27.37 12.16 0.59
C ARG A 461 28.31 12.21 1.80
N SER A 462 27.75 12.44 2.99
CA SER A 462 28.51 12.45 4.25
C SER A 462 29.01 11.06 4.63
N TYR A 463 28.18 10.01 4.53
CA TYR A 463 28.60 8.62 4.77
C TYR A 463 29.76 8.20 3.85
N ARG A 464 29.69 8.55 2.55
CA ARG A 464 30.80 8.32 1.62
C ARG A 464 32.01 9.19 1.96
N GLY A 465 31.84 10.44 2.36
CA GLY A 465 32.92 11.33 2.77
C GLY A 465 33.66 10.85 4.03
N GLU A 466 32.98 10.16 4.95
CA GLU A 466 33.58 9.52 6.13
C GLU A 466 34.32 8.22 5.77
N ARG A 467 33.70 7.36 4.94
CA ARG A 467 34.10 5.93 4.83
C ARG A 467 34.74 5.53 3.50
N CYS A 468 34.58 6.30 2.43
CA CYS A 468 35.08 5.97 1.10
C CYS A 468 36.31 6.82 0.73
N HIS A 469 37.50 6.22 0.71
CA HIS A 469 38.72 6.95 0.36
C HIS A 469 38.76 7.33 -1.14
N PRO A 470 38.92 8.61 -1.51
CA PRO A 470 38.71 9.12 -2.88
C PRO A 470 39.89 8.91 -3.84
N HIS A 471 40.81 7.98 -3.54
CA HIS A 471 42.11 7.85 -4.23
C HIS A 471 42.46 6.42 -4.68
N MET A 472 41.47 5.58 -4.99
CA MET A 472 41.74 4.40 -5.82
C MET A 472 41.79 4.82 -7.29
N GLU A 473 42.89 4.48 -7.98
CA GLU A 473 43.02 4.71 -9.42
C GLU A 473 41.94 3.91 -10.16
N TYR A 474 41.00 4.62 -10.80
CA TYR A 474 39.90 3.99 -11.52
C TYR A 474 40.32 3.69 -12.96
N GLU A 475 40.90 2.52 -13.18
CA GLU A 475 41.36 2.04 -14.51
C GLU A 475 40.23 1.84 -15.54
N HIS A 476 38.97 2.08 -15.18
CA HIS A 476 37.80 1.73 -15.98
C HIS A 476 37.11 2.92 -16.63
N LYS A 477 36.46 2.66 -17.76
CA LYS A 477 35.66 3.66 -18.48
C LYS A 477 34.48 4.11 -17.59
N PRO A 478 34.28 5.43 -17.37
CA PRO A 478 33.17 5.94 -16.55
C PRO A 478 31.82 5.62 -17.19
N TYR A 479 30.74 5.67 -16.40
CA TYR A 479 29.39 5.48 -16.93
C TYR A 479 29.00 6.63 -17.87
N GLN A 480 28.32 6.29 -18.97
CA GLN A 480 27.67 7.30 -19.79
C GLN A 480 26.47 7.89 -19.03
N ARG A 481 26.49 9.20 -18.82
CA ARG A 481 25.46 9.93 -18.07
C ARG A 481 24.42 10.53 -19.01
N ILE A 482 23.20 9.98 -18.99
CA ILE A 482 22.06 10.57 -19.67
C ILE A 482 21.57 11.76 -18.84
N LYS A 483 21.73 12.98 -19.39
CA LYS A 483 21.30 14.21 -18.71
C LYS A 483 19.78 14.33 -18.73
N VAL A 484 19.16 14.44 -17.57
CA VAL A 484 17.72 14.58 -17.40
C VAL A 484 17.42 15.95 -16.79
N GLU A 485 16.66 16.78 -17.50
CA GLU A 485 16.25 18.12 -17.07
C GLU A 485 15.13 18.07 -16.00
N PHE A 486 15.42 17.43 -14.88
CA PHE A 486 14.51 17.14 -13.78
C PHE A 486 15.25 17.17 -12.44
N SER A 487 14.51 17.37 -11.36
CA SER A 487 15.01 17.35 -9.98
C SER A 487 14.14 16.39 -9.17
N LEU A 488 14.75 15.51 -8.39
CA LEU A 488 14.04 14.64 -7.45
C LEU A 488 13.63 15.37 -6.16
N SER A 489 14.25 16.51 -5.87
CA SER A 489 14.00 17.37 -4.70
C SER A 489 13.52 18.78 -5.08
N ASP A 490 12.84 19.44 -4.16
CA ASP A 490 12.44 20.86 -4.22
C ASP A 490 12.97 21.59 -2.96
N CYS A 491 13.32 22.87 -3.07
CA CYS A 491 13.77 23.70 -1.93
C CYS A 491 12.74 23.84 -0.79
N LYS A 492 11.52 23.32 -0.98
CA LYS A 492 10.42 23.28 0.00
C LYS A 492 10.43 22.01 0.85
N ASP A 493 11.25 21.03 0.50
CA ASP A 493 11.27 19.70 1.13
C ASP A 493 11.97 19.71 2.50
N THR A 494 12.58 20.85 2.88
CA THR A 494 13.17 21.17 4.19
C THR A 494 12.24 21.00 5.41
N PHE A 495 10.97 20.67 5.21
CA PHE A 495 9.99 20.38 6.27
C PHE A 495 9.42 18.96 6.20
N LEU A 496 9.88 18.12 5.26
CA LEU A 496 9.47 16.71 5.19
C LEU A 496 10.31 15.88 6.17
N PRO A 497 9.71 14.99 6.98
CA PRO A 497 10.46 14.13 7.87
C PRO A 497 11.20 13.04 7.08
N THR A 498 12.48 12.84 7.37
CA THR A 498 13.25 11.72 6.85
C THR A 498 12.81 10.41 7.52
N HIS A 499 12.75 9.33 6.74
CA HIS A 499 12.42 8.01 7.26
C HIS A 499 13.57 7.48 8.12
N GLN A 500 13.23 6.88 9.25
CA GLN A 500 14.19 6.29 10.17
C GLN A 500 14.47 4.83 9.82
N ALA A 501 15.60 4.31 10.27
CA ALA A 501 15.92 2.89 10.16
C ALA A 501 14.88 2.02 10.89
N ILE A 502 14.60 0.85 10.32
CA ILE A 502 13.71 -0.17 10.89
C ILE A 502 14.43 -1.53 10.91
N ASP A 503 14.13 -2.33 11.94
CA ASP A 503 14.51 -3.74 11.96
C ASP A 503 13.60 -4.54 11.02
N TRP A 504 14.19 -5.43 10.23
CA TRP A 504 13.42 -6.29 9.32
C TRP A 504 12.67 -7.36 10.12
N THR A 505 11.36 -7.46 9.92
CA THR A 505 10.55 -8.53 10.51
C THR A 505 10.46 -9.69 9.55
N PHE A 506 11.00 -10.85 9.94
CA PHE A 506 10.91 -12.10 9.18
C PHE A 506 9.74 -12.96 9.67
N HIS A 507 9.11 -13.67 8.75
CA HIS A 507 8.20 -14.76 9.07
C HIS A 507 8.97 -16.00 9.54
N THR A 508 8.37 -16.73 10.48
CA THR A 508 8.79 -18.10 10.81
C THR A 508 8.54 -19.04 9.62
N PRO A 509 9.22 -20.19 9.52
CA PRO A 509 8.96 -21.16 8.44
C PRO A 509 7.49 -21.62 8.39
N GLU A 510 6.86 -21.79 9.54
CA GLU A 510 5.45 -22.18 9.67
C GLU A 510 4.52 -21.08 9.15
N GLU A 511 4.85 -19.80 9.38
CA GLU A 511 4.14 -18.65 8.79
C GLU A 511 4.36 -18.54 7.28
N GLU A 512 5.59 -18.74 6.77
CA GLU A 512 5.83 -18.77 5.32
C GLU A 512 5.01 -19.88 4.63
N ILE A 513 4.85 -21.05 5.28
CA ILE A 513 4.01 -22.16 4.79
C ILE A 513 2.51 -21.85 4.92
N SER A 514 2.10 -21.13 5.98
CA SER A 514 0.71 -20.71 6.17
C SER A 514 0.27 -19.66 5.15
N LEU A 515 1.18 -18.78 4.72
CA LEU A 515 0.87 -17.59 3.91
C LEU A 515 1.17 -17.77 2.42
N GLY A 516 2.34 -18.31 2.05
CA GLY A 516 2.78 -18.39 0.64
C GLY A 516 1.92 -19.31 -0.21
N PRO A 517 1.84 -20.61 0.12
CA PRO A 517 0.91 -21.54 -0.51
C PRO A 517 -0.56 -21.07 -0.48
N ALA A 518 -1.00 -20.36 0.56
CA ALA A 518 -2.37 -19.84 0.66
C ALA A 518 -2.64 -18.72 -0.36
N CYS A 519 -1.76 -17.73 -0.46
CA CYS A 519 -1.84 -16.68 -1.48
C CYS A 519 -1.71 -17.25 -2.91
N TRP A 520 -0.90 -18.29 -3.10
CA TRP A 520 -0.78 -19.00 -4.38
C TRP A 520 -2.07 -19.73 -4.77
N LEU A 521 -2.73 -20.43 -3.85
CA LEU A 521 -4.03 -21.04 -4.10
C LEU A 521 -5.12 -20.00 -4.39
N TRP A 522 -5.11 -18.84 -3.73
CA TRP A 522 -6.02 -17.74 -4.05
C TRP A 522 -5.84 -17.24 -5.49
N ASP A 523 -4.59 -17.01 -5.91
CA ASP A 523 -4.29 -16.61 -7.28
C ASP A 523 -4.70 -17.69 -8.30
N TYR A 524 -4.43 -18.97 -8.03
CA TYR A 524 -4.89 -20.07 -8.89
C TYR A 524 -6.40 -20.12 -9.01
N LEU A 525 -7.13 -20.04 -7.90
CA LEU A 525 -8.59 -20.09 -7.91
C LEU A 525 -9.18 -18.92 -8.69
N ARG A 526 -8.79 -17.68 -8.34
CA ARG A 526 -9.39 -16.48 -8.95
C ARG A 526 -9.06 -16.37 -10.44
N ARG A 527 -7.89 -16.85 -10.90
CA ARG A 527 -7.45 -16.73 -12.30
C ARG A 527 -7.84 -17.91 -13.19
N SER A 528 -7.95 -19.12 -12.65
CA SER A 528 -8.39 -20.31 -13.41
C SER A 528 -9.87 -20.27 -13.80
N GLY A 529 -10.67 -19.44 -13.13
CA GLY A 529 -12.13 -19.37 -13.34
C GLY A 529 -12.90 -20.55 -12.73
N GLN A 530 -12.25 -21.39 -11.92
CA GLN A 530 -12.88 -22.50 -11.22
C GLN A 530 -13.69 -22.03 -10.00
N ALA A 531 -14.63 -22.85 -9.56
CA ALA A 531 -15.59 -22.51 -8.49
C ALA A 531 -15.10 -22.88 -7.08
N GLY A 532 -14.03 -23.68 -6.96
CA GLY A 532 -13.47 -24.09 -5.68
C GLY A 532 -12.46 -25.23 -5.82
N PHE A 533 -12.27 -25.96 -4.72
CA PHE A 533 -11.31 -27.05 -4.59
C PHE A 533 -11.97 -28.36 -4.13
N LEU A 534 -11.42 -29.49 -4.59
CA LEU A 534 -11.67 -30.82 -4.05
C LEU A 534 -10.37 -31.42 -3.52
N LEU A 535 -10.36 -31.88 -2.27
CA LEU A 535 -9.22 -32.61 -1.68
C LEU A 535 -9.63 -34.02 -1.23
N PRO A 536 -8.96 -35.09 -1.71
CA PRO A 536 -9.00 -36.41 -1.08
C PRO A 536 -8.36 -36.34 0.32
N LEU A 537 -9.19 -36.29 1.37
CA LEU A 537 -8.75 -36.08 2.74
C LEU A 537 -8.61 -37.42 3.45
N SER A 538 -7.38 -37.83 3.75
CA SER A 538 -7.06 -39.16 4.31
C SER A 538 -7.05 -39.22 5.85
N GLY A 539 -7.02 -38.08 6.55
CA GLY A 539 -6.84 -38.06 8.01
C GLY A 539 -5.38 -38.30 8.45
N GLY A 540 -4.43 -38.23 7.51
CA GLY A 540 -2.99 -38.15 7.74
C GLY A 540 -2.45 -36.72 7.59
N VAL A 541 -1.16 -36.53 7.92
CA VAL A 541 -0.49 -35.21 7.98
C VAL A 541 -0.67 -34.40 6.67
N ASP A 542 -0.35 -34.97 5.52
CA ASP A 542 -0.15 -34.18 4.30
C ASP A 542 -1.46 -33.64 3.70
N SER A 543 -2.51 -34.45 3.72
CA SER A 543 -3.85 -34.00 3.31
C SER A 543 -4.42 -33.02 4.35
N ALA A 544 -4.12 -33.20 5.64
CA ALA A 544 -4.46 -32.20 6.65
C ALA A 544 -3.71 -30.87 6.44
N SER A 545 -2.43 -30.87 6.05
CA SER A 545 -1.68 -29.65 5.74
C SER A 545 -2.26 -28.91 4.54
N SER A 546 -2.63 -29.66 3.49
CA SER A 546 -3.30 -29.09 2.31
C SER A 546 -4.65 -28.43 2.68
N ALA A 547 -5.41 -29.05 3.58
CA ALA A 547 -6.65 -28.47 4.12
C ALA A 547 -6.40 -27.22 5.00
N CYS A 548 -5.32 -27.20 5.80
CA CYS A 548 -4.95 -26.03 6.61
C CYS A 548 -4.53 -24.82 5.75
N ILE A 549 -3.85 -25.06 4.62
CA ILE A 549 -3.49 -23.98 3.68
C ILE A 549 -4.75 -23.36 3.05
N ILE A 550 -5.74 -24.17 2.67
CA ILE A 550 -7.05 -23.65 2.21
C ILE A 550 -7.77 -22.86 3.31
N TYR A 551 -7.71 -23.31 4.57
CA TYR A 551 -8.31 -22.58 5.68
C TYR A 551 -7.58 -21.24 5.93
N SER A 552 -6.25 -21.21 5.89
CA SER A 552 -5.44 -19.99 5.97
C SER A 552 -5.78 -19.01 4.85
N MET A 553 -5.95 -19.50 3.61
CA MET A 553 -6.44 -18.70 2.48
C MET A 553 -7.80 -18.04 2.79
N CYS A 554 -8.74 -18.79 3.38
CA CYS A 554 -10.04 -18.24 3.79
C CYS A 554 -9.91 -17.19 4.90
N VAL A 555 -9.01 -17.37 5.86
CA VAL A 555 -8.71 -16.38 6.91
C VAL A 555 -8.17 -15.07 6.30
N LEU A 556 -7.20 -15.17 5.38
CA LEU A 556 -6.63 -14.01 4.69
C LEU A 556 -7.67 -13.24 3.88
N ILE A 557 -8.58 -13.94 3.21
CA ILE A 557 -9.67 -13.32 2.44
C ILE A 557 -10.63 -12.55 3.36
N CYS A 558 -11.08 -13.15 4.47
CA CYS A 558 -11.95 -12.46 5.44
C CYS A 558 -11.27 -11.22 6.03
N GLN A 559 -9.97 -11.31 6.35
CA GLN A 559 -9.21 -10.18 6.89
C GLN A 559 -9.06 -9.04 5.86
N ALA A 560 -8.72 -9.35 4.62
CA ALA A 560 -8.59 -8.36 3.54
C ALA A 560 -9.91 -7.62 3.22
N VAL A 561 -11.06 -8.27 3.43
CA VAL A 561 -12.39 -7.64 3.31
C VAL A 561 -12.74 -6.77 4.53
N LYS A 562 -12.24 -7.12 5.73
CA LYS A 562 -12.55 -6.42 6.98
C LYS A 562 -11.86 -5.05 7.09
N ASP A 563 -10.60 -4.93 6.67
CA ASP A 563 -9.74 -3.79 7.06
C ASP A 563 -10.06 -2.43 6.39
N GLY A 564 -10.99 -2.38 5.43
CA GLY A 564 -11.31 -1.16 4.68
C GLY A 564 -12.16 -0.07 5.37
N ASN A 565 -12.35 -0.08 6.71
CA ASN A 565 -13.64 0.40 7.29
C ASN A 565 -13.64 1.13 8.70
N LEU A 566 -12.69 2.03 9.07
CA LEU A 566 -12.49 2.44 10.51
C LEU A 566 -12.09 3.90 10.95
N GLU A 567 -11.81 4.88 10.08
CA GLU A 567 -10.80 5.94 10.36
C GLU A 567 -11.27 7.38 10.79
N LYS A 568 -11.76 7.70 12.03
CA LYS A 568 -12.00 9.15 12.41
C LYS A 568 -12.29 9.69 13.89
N ALA A 569 -12.63 8.95 14.96
CA ALA A 569 -13.53 9.46 16.08
C ALA A 569 -13.03 10.33 17.32
N TYR A 570 -11.93 11.05 17.22
CA TYR A 570 -10.93 11.32 18.28
C TYR A 570 -11.21 11.98 19.66
N ASP A 571 -12.31 12.70 19.94
CA ASP A 571 -12.29 13.74 20.99
C ASP A 571 -12.87 13.41 22.39
N ARG A 572 -13.47 12.22 22.62
CA ARG A 572 -14.33 11.98 23.81
C ARG A 572 -13.87 10.88 24.80
N VAL A 573 -12.68 10.31 24.60
CA VAL A 573 -12.16 9.18 25.43
C VAL A 573 -11.82 9.61 26.86
N PRO A 574 -12.36 8.96 27.92
CA PRO A 574 -11.86 9.15 29.28
C PRO A 574 -10.45 8.58 29.45
N ARG A 575 -9.57 9.29 30.16
CA ARG A 575 -8.16 8.86 30.35
C ARG A 575 -8.01 7.50 31.04
N GLU A 576 -8.86 7.21 32.04
CA GLU A 576 -8.84 5.88 32.70
C GLU A 576 -9.25 4.75 31.75
N GLU A 577 -10.25 4.98 30.89
CA GLU A 577 -10.68 4.01 29.88
C GLU A 577 -9.58 3.81 28.81
N LEU A 578 -8.81 4.86 28.49
CA LEU A 578 -7.62 4.74 27.64
C LEU A 578 -6.56 3.81 28.25
N TRP A 579 -6.22 3.99 29.54
CA TRP A 579 -5.25 3.13 30.22
C TRP A 579 -5.74 1.67 30.29
N TYR A 580 -7.04 1.48 30.52
CA TYR A 580 -7.68 0.17 30.50
C TYR A 580 -7.63 -0.48 29.10
N CYS A 581 -8.05 0.24 28.05
CA CYS A 581 -8.05 -0.27 26.69
C CYS A 581 -6.64 -0.56 26.17
N MET A 582 -5.63 0.27 26.51
CA MET A 582 -4.23 -0.01 26.19
C MET A 582 -3.75 -1.33 26.83
N ARG A 583 -4.04 -1.54 28.12
CA ARG A 583 -3.69 -2.79 28.83
C ARG A 583 -4.46 -4.01 28.28
N LYS A 584 -5.76 -3.88 28.03
CA LYS A 584 -6.59 -4.95 27.42
C LYS A 584 -6.12 -5.30 26.01
N SER A 585 -5.58 -4.32 25.27
CA SER A 585 -4.96 -4.51 23.94
C SER A 585 -3.50 -4.98 24.00
N GLY A 586 -3.01 -5.45 25.16
CA GLY A 586 -1.67 -6.03 25.30
C GLY A 586 -0.49 -5.04 25.28
N VAL A 587 -0.74 -3.73 25.36
CA VAL A 587 0.34 -2.72 25.37
C VAL A 587 1.15 -2.87 26.65
N ALA A 588 2.44 -3.18 26.50
CA ALA A 588 3.33 -3.41 27.64
C ALA A 588 3.37 -2.20 28.59
N GLU A 589 3.29 -2.47 29.90
CA GLU A 589 3.12 -1.46 30.96
C GLU A 589 4.16 -0.32 30.92
N LYS A 590 5.36 -0.58 30.41
CA LYS A 590 6.40 0.45 30.17
C LYS A 590 5.91 1.58 29.24
N TYR A 591 5.15 1.24 28.20
CA TYR A 591 4.59 2.22 27.26
C TYR A 591 3.32 2.87 27.82
N VAL A 592 2.50 2.13 28.57
CA VAL A 592 1.33 2.69 29.28
C VAL A 592 1.79 3.82 30.21
N ARG A 593 2.83 3.59 31.01
CA ARG A 593 3.42 4.60 31.91
C ARG A 593 3.99 5.82 31.16
N VAL A 594 4.71 5.61 30.05
CA VAL A 594 5.23 6.74 29.23
C VAL A 594 4.08 7.59 28.69
N VAL A 595 2.99 6.98 28.22
CA VAL A 595 1.81 7.74 27.77
C VAL A 595 1.10 8.40 28.95
N GLN A 596 1.00 7.77 30.13
CA GLN A 596 0.48 8.41 31.35
C GLN A 596 1.30 9.66 31.73
N ASP A 597 2.64 9.57 31.79
CA ASP A 597 3.55 10.69 32.08
C ASP A 597 3.36 11.87 31.11
N MET A 598 3.17 11.59 29.81
CA MET A 598 2.89 12.61 28.78
C MET A 598 1.59 13.38 29.04
N TYR A 599 0.62 12.78 29.73
CA TYR A 599 -0.68 13.38 30.02
C TYR A 599 -0.78 14.00 31.42
N GLU A 600 -0.01 13.53 32.42
CA GLU A 600 -0.01 14.05 33.79
C GLU A 600 0.67 15.42 33.93
N ARG A 601 1.77 15.67 33.21
CA ARG A 601 2.59 16.89 33.41
C ARG A 601 2.29 18.03 32.43
N SER A 602 1.30 17.87 31.54
CA SER A 602 0.93 18.90 30.57
C SER A 602 -0.13 19.87 31.12
N ARG A 603 0.13 21.18 31.04
CA ARG A 603 -0.87 22.23 31.26
C ARG A 603 -1.31 22.83 29.93
N THR A 604 -2.46 22.40 29.42
CA THR A 604 -3.16 23.05 28.31
C THR A 604 -4.23 24.02 28.85
N VAL A 605 -4.42 25.14 28.16
CA VAL A 605 -5.31 26.24 28.59
C VAL A 605 -6.80 25.91 28.38
N VAL A 606 -7.09 24.80 27.69
CA VAL A 606 -8.44 24.25 27.49
C VAL A 606 -8.55 22.96 28.29
N LYS A 607 -9.68 22.76 28.98
CA LYS A 607 -9.89 21.64 29.91
C LYS A 607 -10.18 20.32 29.15
N CYS A 608 -9.15 19.74 28.54
CA CYS A 608 -9.26 18.51 27.74
C CYS A 608 -9.40 17.25 28.63
N VAL A 609 -10.61 16.67 28.63
CA VAL A 609 -10.93 15.44 29.37
C VAL A 609 -10.41 14.18 28.65
N GLY A 610 -10.16 14.25 27.34
CA GLY A 610 -9.63 13.15 26.53
C GLY A 610 -8.27 13.40 25.89
N LEU A 611 -8.07 12.77 24.73
CA LEU A 611 -6.79 12.71 24.01
C LEU A 611 -6.29 14.09 23.54
N HIS A 612 -4.97 14.24 23.43
CA HIS A 612 -4.35 15.50 23.02
C HIS A 612 -4.62 15.79 21.53
N GLN A 613 -5.53 16.72 21.24
CA GLN A 613 -5.75 17.23 19.88
C GLN A 613 -4.44 17.74 19.27
N GLY A 614 -4.14 17.31 18.04
CA GLY A 614 -2.90 17.64 17.33
C GLY A 614 -1.68 16.77 17.68
N SER A 615 -1.80 15.81 18.60
CA SER A 615 -0.77 14.78 18.84
C SER A 615 -0.87 13.66 17.79
N ALA A 616 0.28 13.24 17.24
CA ALA A 616 0.37 12.12 16.31
C ALA A 616 -0.03 10.76 16.92
N LEU A 617 -0.02 10.64 18.26
CA LEU A 617 -0.45 9.43 18.97
C LEU A 617 -1.97 9.34 19.16
N SER A 618 -2.68 10.46 19.19
CA SER A 618 -4.14 10.49 19.38
C SER A 618 -4.91 9.70 18.30
N PRO A 619 -4.53 9.75 16.99
CA PRO A 619 -5.02 8.86 15.95
C PRO A 619 -5.05 7.35 16.26
N PHE A 620 -4.08 6.86 17.03
CA PHE A 620 -3.93 5.43 17.35
C PHE A 620 -4.57 5.07 18.69
N LEU A 621 -4.26 5.85 19.73
CA LEU A 621 -4.78 5.68 21.09
C LEU A 621 -6.31 5.66 21.16
N PHE A 622 -6.95 6.43 20.28
CA PHE A 622 -8.38 6.51 20.20
C PHE A 622 -9.02 5.34 19.43
N ALA A 623 -8.37 4.85 18.35
CA ALA A 623 -8.87 3.73 17.56
C ALA A 623 -8.96 2.48 18.44
N ILE A 624 -7.93 2.25 19.27
CA ILE A 624 -7.90 1.26 20.36
C ILE A 624 -9.15 1.37 21.25
N VAL A 625 -9.61 2.58 21.57
CA VAL A 625 -10.77 2.76 22.45
C VAL A 625 -12.09 2.52 21.72
N MET A 626 -12.30 3.03 20.50
CA MET A 626 -13.56 2.76 19.78
C MET A 626 -13.74 1.30 19.36
N ASP A 627 -12.65 0.62 19.01
CA ASP A 627 -12.70 -0.81 18.70
C ASP A 627 -13.20 -1.59 19.93
N GLN A 628 -12.61 -1.30 21.10
CA GLN A 628 -13.00 -1.87 22.38
C GLN A 628 -14.39 -1.44 22.89
N LEU A 629 -14.95 -0.33 22.42
CA LEU A 629 -16.30 0.16 22.79
C LEU A 629 -17.41 -0.35 21.87
N SER A 630 -17.11 -0.53 20.59
CA SER A 630 -18.09 -0.92 19.57
C SER A 630 -18.20 -2.44 19.36
N GLU A 631 -17.25 -3.21 19.90
CA GLU A 631 -17.17 -4.68 19.89
C GLU A 631 -18.50 -5.39 20.21
N GLU A 632 -19.30 -4.84 21.14
CA GLU A 632 -20.54 -5.46 21.64
C GLU A 632 -21.83 -5.02 20.89
N VAL A 633 -21.78 -3.97 20.05
CA VAL A 633 -23.00 -3.32 19.49
C VAL A 633 -22.95 -2.97 17.99
N ARG A 634 -21.79 -3.04 17.34
CA ARG A 634 -21.64 -2.63 15.93
C ARG A 634 -22.34 -3.58 14.97
N GLN A 635 -23.28 -3.04 14.20
CA GLN A 635 -23.89 -3.71 13.04
C GLN A 635 -23.18 -3.26 11.76
N GLU A 636 -23.44 -3.94 10.64
CA GLU A 636 -22.83 -3.57 9.36
C GLU A 636 -23.48 -2.32 8.74
N SER A 637 -22.70 -1.59 7.94
CA SER A 637 -23.23 -0.57 7.04
C SER A 637 -24.23 -1.20 6.07
N PRO A 638 -25.40 -0.58 5.82
CA PRO A 638 -25.79 0.77 6.20
C PRO A 638 -26.45 0.90 7.59
N TRP A 639 -26.84 -0.22 8.22
CA TRP A 639 -27.57 -0.25 9.51
C TRP A 639 -26.79 0.36 10.67
N THR A 640 -25.45 0.27 10.65
CA THR A 640 -24.62 1.19 11.42
C THR A 640 -23.41 1.66 10.62
N MET A 641 -23.33 2.97 10.44
CA MET A 641 -22.21 3.67 9.82
C MET A 641 -21.51 4.51 10.87
N MET A 642 -20.17 4.44 10.91
CA MET A 642 -19.35 5.21 11.84
C MET A 642 -18.25 5.92 11.07
N PHE A 643 -18.27 7.25 11.10
CA PHE A 643 -17.16 8.06 10.61
C PHE A 643 -16.93 9.21 11.58
N ALA A 644 -16.30 8.86 12.68
CA ALA A 644 -16.02 9.64 13.89
C ALA A 644 -17.00 9.41 15.02
N ASP A 645 -17.12 10.45 15.85
CA ASP A 645 -18.18 10.69 16.78
C ASP A 645 -19.51 11.01 16.05
N ASP A 646 -19.47 11.02 14.71
CA ASP A 646 -20.62 10.80 13.82
C ASP A 646 -20.89 9.28 13.73
N ILE A 647 -21.97 8.82 14.36
CA ILE A 647 -22.51 7.45 14.29
C ILE A 647 -23.93 7.56 13.76
N VAL A 648 -24.27 6.79 12.74
CA VAL A 648 -25.62 6.75 12.17
C VAL A 648 -26.15 5.34 12.20
N ILE A 649 -27.41 5.23 12.62
CA ILE A 649 -28.15 3.99 12.79
C ILE A 649 -29.35 4.05 11.86
N CYS A 650 -29.46 3.05 10.99
CA CYS A 650 -30.62 2.86 10.11
C CYS A 650 -31.33 1.57 10.52
N SER A 651 -32.66 1.54 10.43
CA SER A 651 -33.48 0.32 10.59
C SER A 651 -34.74 0.45 9.72
N GLU A 652 -35.38 -0.67 9.38
CA GLU A 652 -36.58 -0.67 8.52
C GLU A 652 -37.86 -0.27 9.28
N SER A 653 -37.87 -0.40 10.62
CA SER A 653 -38.97 0.02 11.49
C SER A 653 -38.49 1.01 12.56
N ARG A 654 -39.42 1.84 13.04
CA ARG A 654 -39.18 2.81 14.13
C ARG A 654 -38.71 2.10 15.40
N GLU A 655 -39.38 1.03 15.79
CA GLU A 655 -39.13 0.25 16.99
C GLU A 655 -37.69 -0.31 17.00
N GLN A 656 -37.20 -0.72 15.82
CA GLN A 656 -35.84 -1.20 15.64
C GLN A 656 -34.80 -0.07 15.58
N VAL A 657 -35.18 1.16 15.19
CA VAL A 657 -34.31 2.34 15.41
C VAL A 657 -34.18 2.61 16.91
N GLU A 658 -35.29 2.64 17.65
CA GLU A 658 -35.30 2.87 19.10
C GLU A 658 -34.45 1.84 19.87
N GLU A 659 -34.62 0.55 19.57
CA GLU A 659 -33.83 -0.52 20.19
C GLU A 659 -32.33 -0.38 19.90
N ASN A 660 -31.95 -0.13 18.64
CA ASN A 660 -30.55 0.04 18.25
C ASN A 660 -29.92 1.29 18.88
N LEU A 661 -30.69 2.39 18.96
CA LEU A 661 -30.26 3.65 19.59
C LEU A 661 -30.01 3.47 21.10
N GLU A 662 -30.84 2.69 21.79
CA GLU A 662 -30.64 2.33 23.20
C GLU A 662 -29.44 1.40 23.43
N ARG A 663 -29.25 0.38 22.59
CA ARG A 663 -28.07 -0.51 22.64
C ARG A 663 -26.77 0.31 22.50
N TRP A 664 -26.73 1.20 21.51
CA TRP A 664 -25.58 2.10 21.28
C TRP A 664 -25.34 3.09 22.43
N ARG A 665 -26.41 3.68 22.98
CA ARG A 665 -26.32 4.52 24.18
C ARG A 665 -25.70 3.74 25.33
N PHE A 666 -26.19 2.53 25.61
CA PHE A 666 -25.72 1.74 26.75
C PHE A 666 -24.23 1.38 26.64
N ALA A 667 -23.76 0.97 25.45
CA ALA A 667 -22.34 0.66 25.23
C ALA A 667 -21.42 1.87 25.43
N LEU A 668 -21.80 3.04 24.90
CA LEU A 668 -21.01 4.28 25.03
C LEU A 668 -21.04 4.83 26.45
N GLU A 669 -22.22 4.93 27.08
CA GLU A 669 -22.39 5.53 28.40
C GLU A 669 -21.79 4.67 29.53
N ARG A 670 -21.83 3.34 29.41
CA ARG A 670 -21.20 2.40 30.37
C ARG A 670 -19.70 2.65 30.55
N ARG A 671 -19.04 3.24 29.55
CA ARG A 671 -17.60 3.54 29.57
C ARG A 671 -17.29 5.04 29.46
N GLY A 672 -18.22 5.89 29.91
CA GLY A 672 -18.00 7.32 30.11
C GLY A 672 -18.14 8.21 28.88
N MET A 673 -18.46 7.67 27.70
CA MET A 673 -18.79 8.48 26.51
C MET A 673 -20.29 8.78 26.47
N LYS A 674 -20.67 10.05 26.32
CA LYS A 674 -22.08 10.45 26.26
C LYS A 674 -22.56 10.66 24.82
N VAL A 675 -23.68 10.01 24.50
CA VAL A 675 -24.53 10.39 23.35
C VAL A 675 -25.17 11.73 23.71
N SER A 676 -25.02 12.74 22.86
CA SER A 676 -25.60 14.07 23.15
C SER A 676 -26.94 14.21 22.42
N ARG A 677 -28.00 14.22 23.21
CA ARG A 677 -29.41 14.18 22.76
C ARG A 677 -29.79 15.35 21.85
N SER A 678 -29.22 16.54 22.12
CA SER A 678 -29.36 17.75 21.32
C SER A 678 -28.63 17.68 19.98
N LYS A 679 -27.72 16.72 19.76
CA LYS A 679 -27.16 16.40 18.44
C LYS A 679 -28.04 15.46 17.62
N THR A 680 -28.73 14.54 18.29
CA THR A 680 -29.40 13.43 17.63
C THR A 680 -30.67 13.90 16.95
N GLU A 681 -30.63 13.90 15.63
CA GLU A 681 -31.78 14.09 14.76
C GLU A 681 -32.23 12.72 14.21
N TYR A 682 -33.45 12.63 13.70
CA TYR A 682 -33.88 11.49 12.88
C TYR A 682 -34.71 11.97 11.68
N THR A 683 -34.66 11.26 10.57
CA THR A 683 -35.45 11.56 9.37
C THR A 683 -36.18 10.33 8.83
N CYS A 684 -37.42 10.54 8.38
CA CYS A 684 -38.23 9.50 7.75
C CYS A 684 -38.38 9.80 6.26
N VAL A 685 -37.97 8.87 5.41
CA VAL A 685 -38.08 8.98 3.96
C VAL A 685 -39.33 8.22 3.49
N ASN A 686 -40.18 8.86 2.68
CA ASN A 686 -41.45 8.31 2.18
C ASN A 686 -42.51 7.97 3.24
N GLU A 687 -42.55 8.72 4.33
CA GLU A 687 -43.56 8.57 5.39
C GLU A 687 -45.00 8.84 4.89
N ARG A 688 -45.96 8.02 5.35
CA ARG A 688 -47.40 8.30 5.22
C ARG A 688 -47.88 9.07 6.45
N GLU A 689 -48.75 10.06 6.27
CA GLU A 689 -49.24 10.90 7.37
C GLU A 689 -49.82 10.05 8.52
N GLY A 690 -49.28 10.23 9.74
CA GLY A 690 -49.79 9.60 10.97
C GLY A 690 -48.85 8.64 11.72
N SER A 691 -47.57 8.51 11.37
CA SER A 691 -46.63 7.65 12.13
C SER A 691 -46.24 8.23 13.49
N GLU A 692 -46.03 7.34 14.47
CA GLU A 692 -45.52 7.68 15.80
C GLU A 692 -44.04 8.12 15.79
N THR A 693 -43.60 8.79 16.86
CA THR A 693 -42.27 9.38 17.05
C THR A 693 -41.23 8.39 17.60
N VAL A 694 -39.97 8.54 17.17
CA VAL A 694 -38.79 7.81 17.71
C VAL A 694 -38.40 8.38 19.08
N ARG A 695 -38.10 7.50 20.04
CA ARG A 695 -37.69 7.85 21.41
C ARG A 695 -36.30 7.32 21.80
N LEU A 696 -35.60 8.08 22.64
CA LEU A 696 -34.38 7.70 23.35
C LEU A 696 -34.59 7.95 24.84
N GLN A 697 -34.41 6.94 25.68
CA GLN A 697 -34.67 6.98 27.14
C GLN A 697 -36.10 7.46 27.49
N GLY A 698 -37.06 7.25 26.59
CA GLY A 698 -38.45 7.71 26.72
C GLY A 698 -38.72 9.15 26.27
N GLU A 699 -37.68 9.93 25.93
CA GLU A 699 -37.79 11.29 25.36
C GLU A 699 -37.84 11.23 23.82
N GLU A 700 -38.62 12.09 23.17
CA GLU A 700 -38.69 12.13 21.70
C GLU A 700 -37.41 12.72 21.07
N VAL A 701 -36.89 12.04 20.03
CA VAL A 701 -35.75 12.52 19.23
C VAL A 701 -36.21 13.62 18.26
N LYS A 702 -35.31 14.51 17.84
CA LYS A 702 -35.67 15.64 16.95
C LYS A 702 -35.88 15.17 15.51
N LYS A 703 -37.12 15.13 15.03
CA LYS A 703 -37.44 14.81 13.63
C LYS A 703 -37.07 15.96 12.68
N VAL A 704 -36.35 15.70 11.58
CA VAL A 704 -35.97 16.73 10.60
C VAL A 704 -36.37 16.41 9.16
N GLN A 705 -36.74 17.47 8.42
CA GLN A 705 -37.11 17.44 6.99
C GLN A 705 -35.91 17.68 6.05
N GLU A 706 -34.82 18.22 6.60
CA GLU A 706 -33.52 18.38 5.95
C GLU A 706 -32.48 17.83 6.92
N PHE A 707 -31.77 16.80 6.49
CA PHE A 707 -30.71 16.21 7.26
C PHE A 707 -29.33 16.56 6.65
N LYS A 708 -28.27 16.75 7.45
CA LYS A 708 -26.95 17.19 6.96
C LYS A 708 -25.77 16.32 7.41
N TYR A 709 -25.27 15.45 6.51
CA TYR A 709 -24.11 14.61 6.75
C TYR A 709 -22.86 15.04 5.97
N LEU A 710 -21.68 15.06 6.62
CA LEU A 710 -20.36 15.38 6.03
C LEU A 710 -20.37 16.55 5.02
N GLY A 711 -21.22 17.56 5.25
CA GLY A 711 -21.34 18.75 4.41
C GLY A 711 -22.36 18.67 3.26
N SER A 712 -23.08 17.56 3.08
CA SER A 712 -24.18 17.39 2.10
C SER A 712 -25.55 17.46 2.79
N THR A 713 -26.56 18.03 2.13
CA THR A 713 -27.95 18.04 2.64
C THR A 713 -28.81 16.96 1.98
N VAL A 714 -29.37 16.04 2.77
CA VAL A 714 -30.43 15.09 2.41
C VAL A 714 -31.79 15.74 2.71
N GLN A 715 -32.81 15.47 1.90
CA GLN A 715 -34.17 15.95 2.14
C GLN A 715 -35.11 14.75 2.32
N SER A 716 -36.06 14.81 3.27
CA SER A 716 -37.07 13.77 3.54
C SER A 716 -37.89 13.39 2.29
N ASN A 717 -38.10 14.35 1.39
CA ASN A 717 -38.79 14.19 0.11
C ASN A 717 -37.88 13.75 -1.06
N GLY A 718 -36.62 13.43 -0.80
CA GLY A 718 -35.64 12.99 -1.81
C GLY A 718 -35.20 14.05 -2.82
N GLU A 719 -35.55 15.33 -2.64
CA GLU A 719 -35.12 16.40 -3.53
C GLU A 719 -33.73 16.96 -3.16
N CYS A 720 -33.07 17.64 -4.11
CA CYS A 720 -31.76 18.26 -3.90
C CYS A 720 -31.73 19.77 -4.23
N GLY A 721 -32.90 20.42 -4.33
CA GLY A 721 -33.01 21.82 -4.76
C GLY A 721 -32.40 22.81 -3.76
N LYS A 722 -32.39 22.46 -2.47
CA LYS A 722 -31.79 23.31 -1.42
C LYS A 722 -30.27 23.23 -1.41
N GLU A 723 -29.70 22.04 -1.64
CA GLU A 723 -28.25 21.84 -1.78
C GLU A 723 -27.67 22.68 -2.93
N VAL A 724 -28.34 22.68 -4.08
CA VAL A 724 -27.98 23.50 -5.24
C VAL A 724 -27.91 25.00 -4.92
N LYS A 725 -28.91 25.52 -4.18
CA LYS A 725 -28.91 26.92 -3.73
C LYS A 725 -27.79 27.21 -2.74
N LYS A 726 -27.47 26.28 -1.83
CA LYS A 726 -26.31 26.39 -0.92
C LYS A 726 -25.00 26.49 -1.72
N ARG A 727 -24.79 25.66 -2.75
CA ARG A 727 -23.59 25.69 -3.62
C ARG A 727 -23.48 26.94 -4.49
N VAL A 728 -24.60 27.44 -5.03
CA VAL A 728 -24.64 28.75 -5.71
C VAL A 728 -24.20 29.87 -4.76
N GLN A 729 -24.70 29.88 -3.53
CA GLN A 729 -24.33 30.89 -2.52
C GLN A 729 -22.87 30.77 -2.07
N ALA A 730 -22.34 29.54 -1.94
CA ALA A 730 -20.93 29.29 -1.67
C ALA A 730 -20.03 29.85 -2.80
N GLY A 731 -20.42 29.64 -4.06
CA GLY A 731 -19.80 30.28 -5.23
C GLY A 731 -19.78 31.80 -5.12
N TRP A 732 -20.93 32.45 -4.89
CA TRP A 732 -20.99 33.91 -4.73
C TRP A 732 -20.16 34.42 -3.55
N ASN A 733 -20.10 33.69 -2.43
CA ASN A 733 -19.24 34.02 -1.30
C ASN A 733 -17.75 33.91 -1.65
N GLY A 734 -17.36 32.88 -2.41
CA GLY A 734 -16.02 32.78 -3.00
C GLY A 734 -15.70 33.96 -3.92
N TRP A 735 -16.63 34.29 -4.83
CA TRP A 735 -16.48 35.38 -5.80
C TRP A 735 -16.32 36.74 -5.12
N ARG A 736 -17.11 37.04 -4.08
CA ARG A 736 -16.99 38.28 -3.29
C ARG A 736 -15.59 38.42 -2.66
N LYS A 737 -15.04 37.36 -2.07
CA LYS A 737 -13.69 37.34 -1.46
C LYS A 737 -12.56 37.65 -2.46
N VAL A 738 -12.74 37.34 -3.75
CA VAL A 738 -11.76 37.63 -4.82
C VAL A 738 -12.23 38.74 -5.77
N SER A 739 -13.30 39.47 -5.45
CA SER A 739 -13.87 40.52 -6.30
C SER A 739 -12.87 41.64 -6.59
N GLY A 740 -12.01 42.00 -5.63
CA GLY A 740 -10.91 42.95 -5.80
C GLY A 740 -9.79 42.51 -6.75
N VAL A 741 -9.88 41.30 -7.31
CA VAL A 741 -9.04 40.78 -8.40
C VAL A 741 -9.90 40.56 -9.65
N LEU A 742 -11.07 39.91 -9.50
CA LEU A 742 -11.98 39.62 -10.61
C LEU A 742 -12.56 40.88 -11.29
N CYS A 743 -12.76 41.97 -10.55
CA CYS A 743 -13.32 43.22 -11.07
C CYS A 743 -12.26 44.26 -11.50
N ASP A 744 -10.96 44.01 -11.24
CA ASP A 744 -9.89 44.96 -11.57
C ASP A 744 -9.80 45.20 -13.09
N ARG A 745 -9.50 46.43 -13.52
CA ARG A 745 -9.34 46.78 -14.95
C ARG A 745 -7.98 46.31 -15.50
N LYS A 746 -6.96 46.20 -14.64
CA LYS A 746 -5.58 45.89 -15.05
C LYS A 746 -5.28 44.40 -15.19
N ILE A 747 -6.21 43.54 -14.79
CA ILE A 747 -6.02 42.08 -14.75
C ILE A 747 -6.69 41.45 -15.98
N SER A 748 -5.91 40.66 -16.73
CA SER A 748 -6.36 40.03 -17.98
C SER A 748 -7.51 39.03 -17.75
N ALA A 749 -8.39 38.88 -18.75
CA ALA A 749 -9.53 37.98 -18.69
C ALA A 749 -9.12 36.52 -18.39
N ARG A 750 -7.96 36.10 -18.90
CA ARG A 750 -7.36 34.78 -18.67
C ARG A 750 -6.98 34.56 -17.19
N ILE A 751 -6.41 35.56 -16.52
CA ILE A 751 -6.12 35.49 -15.08
C ILE A 751 -7.43 35.47 -14.28
N LYS A 752 -8.41 36.31 -14.63
CA LYS A 752 -9.73 36.31 -13.98
C LYS A 752 -10.42 34.95 -14.07
N GLY A 753 -10.39 34.32 -15.25
CA GLY A 753 -10.88 32.95 -15.43
C GLY A 753 -10.11 31.91 -14.62
N LYS A 754 -8.78 32.04 -14.49
CA LYS A 754 -7.95 31.18 -13.61
C LYS A 754 -8.38 31.32 -12.15
N VAL A 755 -8.52 32.55 -11.64
CA VAL A 755 -9.00 32.85 -10.28
C VAL A 755 -10.41 32.28 -10.05
N TYR A 756 -11.31 32.47 -11.01
CA TYR A 756 -12.66 31.89 -10.96
C TYR A 756 -12.63 30.37 -10.84
N ARG A 757 -11.85 29.67 -11.68
CA ARG A 757 -11.74 28.20 -11.63
C ARG A 757 -11.16 27.71 -10.30
N THR A 758 -10.16 28.40 -9.74
CA THR A 758 -9.46 27.98 -8.52
C THR A 758 -10.18 28.33 -7.21
N VAL A 759 -11.05 29.34 -7.19
CA VAL A 759 -11.71 29.79 -5.93
C VAL A 759 -13.23 29.69 -5.98
N VAL A 760 -13.84 30.11 -7.08
CA VAL A 760 -15.30 30.23 -7.19
C VAL A 760 -15.92 28.90 -7.62
N ARG A 761 -15.38 28.30 -8.68
CA ARG A 761 -15.89 27.03 -9.23
C ARG A 761 -15.70 25.86 -8.27
N LEU A 762 -14.56 25.75 -7.57
CA LEU A 762 -14.37 24.68 -6.57
C LEU A 762 -15.43 24.77 -5.47
N ALA A 763 -15.72 25.97 -4.94
CA ALA A 763 -16.76 26.18 -3.94
C ALA A 763 -18.20 25.90 -4.45
N MET A 764 -18.43 25.90 -5.77
CA MET A 764 -19.69 25.49 -6.38
C MET A 764 -19.76 23.97 -6.66
N LEU A 765 -18.62 23.32 -6.91
CA LEU A 765 -18.55 21.91 -7.30
C LEU A 765 -18.44 20.95 -6.12
N ASP A 766 -17.81 21.36 -5.03
CA ASP A 766 -17.70 20.61 -3.77
C ASP A 766 -19.02 19.91 -3.42
N GLY A 767 -19.04 18.58 -3.30
CA GLY A 767 -20.22 17.79 -2.95
C GLY A 767 -21.27 17.62 -4.06
N LEU A 768 -21.13 18.18 -5.26
CA LEU A 768 -22.09 17.96 -6.37
C LEU A 768 -21.90 16.62 -7.09
N GLU A 769 -20.80 15.93 -6.80
CA GLU A 769 -20.48 14.56 -7.22
C GLU A 769 -21.39 13.49 -6.59
N THR A 770 -21.96 13.73 -5.40
CA THR A 770 -22.91 12.80 -4.75
C THR A 770 -24.39 13.14 -5.03
N VAL A 771 -24.68 14.35 -5.49
CA VAL A 771 -26.04 14.89 -5.63
C VAL A 771 -26.68 14.53 -6.99
N SER A 772 -27.94 14.05 -7.01
CA SER A 772 -28.68 13.77 -8.24
C SER A 772 -29.42 14.98 -8.82
N LEU A 773 -28.69 15.86 -9.52
CA LEU A 773 -29.25 17.06 -10.16
C LEU A 773 -30.26 16.74 -11.30
N ARG A 774 -31.43 17.40 -11.26
CA ARG A 774 -32.37 17.55 -12.39
C ARG A 774 -31.90 18.65 -13.35
N LYS A 775 -32.27 18.59 -14.64
CA LYS A 775 -31.91 19.58 -15.68
C LYS A 775 -32.17 21.05 -15.28
N ARG A 776 -33.25 21.31 -14.53
CA ARG A 776 -33.58 22.64 -13.98
C ARG A 776 -32.49 23.16 -13.05
N GLN A 777 -31.98 22.33 -12.15
CA GLN A 777 -30.97 22.70 -11.15
C GLN A 777 -29.58 22.87 -11.78
N GLU A 778 -29.24 22.05 -12.78
CA GLU A 778 -28.04 22.24 -13.60
C GLU A 778 -28.07 23.60 -14.32
N SER A 779 -29.24 24.00 -14.83
CA SER A 779 -29.46 25.32 -15.45
C SER A 779 -29.32 26.48 -14.43
N GLU A 780 -29.83 26.32 -13.20
CA GLU A 780 -29.67 27.32 -12.13
C GLU A 780 -28.20 27.56 -11.77
N LEU A 781 -27.37 26.50 -11.73
CA LEU A 781 -25.92 26.58 -11.54
C LEU A 781 -25.20 27.29 -12.71
N GLU A 782 -25.56 26.96 -13.96
CA GLU A 782 -25.02 27.62 -15.16
C GLU A 782 -25.33 29.12 -15.21
N VAL A 783 -26.55 29.52 -14.84
CA VAL A 783 -26.97 30.93 -14.78
C VAL A 783 -26.18 31.71 -13.72
N ALA A 784 -25.91 31.10 -12.56
CA ALA A 784 -25.07 31.72 -11.52
C ALA A 784 -23.63 31.93 -12.00
N GLU A 785 -23.03 30.90 -12.60
CA GLU A 785 -21.69 30.99 -13.22
C GLU A 785 -21.61 32.11 -14.27
N LEU A 786 -22.55 32.13 -15.22
CA LEU A 786 -22.51 33.12 -16.30
C LEU A 786 -22.68 34.55 -15.77
N LYS A 787 -23.49 34.78 -14.74
CA LYS A 787 -23.56 36.08 -14.04
C LYS A 787 -22.21 36.46 -13.42
N MET A 788 -21.55 35.54 -12.70
CA MET A 788 -20.24 35.79 -12.08
C MET A 788 -19.13 36.06 -13.10
N LEU A 789 -19.09 35.36 -14.23
CA LEU A 789 -18.14 35.59 -15.32
C LEU A 789 -18.41 36.93 -16.03
N ARG A 790 -19.67 37.22 -16.35
CA ARG A 790 -20.11 38.50 -16.95
C ARG A 790 -19.68 39.70 -16.10
N PHE A 791 -19.91 39.68 -14.78
CA PHE A 791 -19.43 40.75 -13.90
C PHE A 791 -17.90 40.88 -13.88
N SER A 792 -17.16 39.77 -13.84
CA SER A 792 -15.68 39.79 -13.87
C SER A 792 -15.13 40.42 -15.17
N LEU A 793 -15.78 40.15 -16.30
CA LEU A 793 -15.44 40.70 -17.61
C LEU A 793 -16.10 42.05 -17.91
N ARG A 794 -16.94 42.57 -17.00
CA ARG A 794 -17.70 43.83 -17.13
C ARG A 794 -18.66 43.86 -18.33
N VAL A 795 -19.20 42.70 -18.70
CA VAL A 795 -20.18 42.53 -19.78
C VAL A 795 -21.58 42.43 -19.17
N THR A 796 -22.49 43.30 -19.61
CA THR A 796 -23.89 43.35 -19.20
C THR A 796 -24.78 42.47 -20.09
N GLY A 797 -26.09 42.47 -19.85
CA GLY A 797 -27.05 41.86 -20.78
C GLY A 797 -27.27 42.69 -22.06
N LEU A 798 -27.06 44.01 -21.97
CA LEU A 798 -27.32 44.96 -23.07
C LEU A 798 -26.28 44.85 -24.20
N ASP A 799 -25.06 44.40 -23.88
CA ASP A 799 -23.96 44.23 -24.85
C ASP A 799 -24.20 43.07 -25.85
N ARG A 800 -25.28 42.28 -25.69
CA ARG A 800 -25.70 41.17 -26.57
C ARG A 800 -24.63 40.09 -26.87
N ILE A 801 -23.54 40.05 -26.09
CA ILE A 801 -22.46 39.06 -26.26
C ILE A 801 -22.93 37.64 -25.93
N ARG A 802 -22.63 36.68 -26.82
CA ARG A 802 -22.95 35.24 -26.64
C ARG A 802 -22.21 34.65 -25.42
N ASN A 803 -22.90 33.77 -24.68
CA ASN A 803 -22.35 33.12 -23.48
C ASN A 803 -21.09 32.28 -23.76
N GLU A 804 -20.97 31.70 -24.95
CA GLU A 804 -19.81 30.91 -25.38
C GLU A 804 -18.57 31.78 -25.59
N TYR A 805 -18.74 33.01 -26.10
CA TYR A 805 -17.65 33.97 -26.21
C TYR A 805 -17.12 34.35 -24.81
N ILE A 806 -18.01 34.69 -23.87
CA ILE A 806 -17.66 35.01 -22.47
C ILE A 806 -16.89 33.87 -21.80
N ARG A 807 -17.34 32.62 -21.99
CA ARG A 807 -16.67 31.41 -21.53
C ARG A 807 -15.30 31.21 -22.20
N GLY A 808 -15.20 31.45 -23.51
CA GLY A 808 -13.96 31.42 -24.28
C GLY A 808 -12.93 32.45 -23.79
N THR A 809 -13.31 33.72 -23.65
CA THR A 809 -12.43 34.81 -23.18
C THR A 809 -11.89 34.57 -21.76
N ALA A 810 -12.63 33.86 -20.91
CA ALA A 810 -12.18 33.45 -19.57
C ALA A 810 -11.43 32.09 -19.57
N HIS A 811 -11.45 31.33 -20.67
CA HIS A 811 -11.07 29.91 -20.74
C HIS A 811 -11.80 29.03 -19.71
N VAL A 812 -13.13 29.18 -19.61
CA VAL A 812 -13.99 28.51 -18.63
C VAL A 812 -15.04 27.67 -19.34
N GLY A 813 -14.82 26.35 -19.47
CA GLY A 813 -15.81 25.41 -20.04
C GLY A 813 -17.09 25.31 -19.22
N ARG A 814 -18.16 24.67 -19.73
CA ARG A 814 -19.48 24.62 -19.05
C ARG A 814 -19.42 23.96 -17.67
N LEU A 815 -20.38 24.28 -16.81
CA LEU A 815 -20.38 23.81 -15.41
C LEU A 815 -20.98 22.41 -15.32
N GLY A 816 -22.05 22.12 -16.08
CA GLY A 816 -22.65 20.78 -16.14
C GLY A 816 -21.66 19.69 -16.56
N ASP A 817 -20.83 19.96 -17.57
CA ASP A 817 -19.76 19.05 -18.01
C ASP A 817 -18.74 18.77 -16.89
N LYS A 818 -18.44 19.77 -16.05
CA LYS A 818 -17.51 19.62 -14.92
C LYS A 818 -18.14 18.93 -13.71
N VAL A 819 -19.44 19.08 -13.47
CA VAL A 819 -20.17 18.23 -12.53
C VAL A 819 -20.19 16.78 -13.01
N ARG A 820 -20.37 16.54 -14.31
CA ARG A 820 -20.32 15.19 -14.90
C ARG A 820 -18.93 14.55 -14.80
N GLU A 821 -17.87 15.33 -15.07
CA GLU A 821 -16.48 14.87 -14.87
C GLU A 821 -16.20 14.57 -13.38
N ALA A 822 -16.65 15.43 -12.46
CA ALA A 822 -16.50 15.20 -11.02
C ALA A 822 -17.24 13.94 -10.57
N ARG A 823 -18.46 13.70 -11.06
CA ARG A 823 -19.22 12.46 -10.81
C ARG A 823 -18.53 11.22 -11.34
N LEU A 824 -18.00 11.24 -12.57
CA LEU A 824 -17.29 10.11 -13.14
C LEU A 824 -15.97 9.84 -12.40
N ARG A 825 -15.28 10.90 -11.96
CA ARG A 825 -14.07 10.78 -11.10
C ARG A 825 -14.41 10.23 -9.72
N TRP A 826 -15.50 10.69 -9.10
CA TRP A 826 -15.97 10.22 -7.79
C TRP A 826 -16.46 8.77 -7.86
N PHE A 827 -17.29 8.42 -8.86
CA PHE A 827 -17.71 7.05 -9.12
C PHE A 827 -16.51 6.12 -9.33
N GLY A 828 -15.51 6.53 -10.12
CA GLY A 828 -14.26 5.78 -10.26
C GLY A 828 -13.44 5.70 -8.96
N HIS A 829 -13.48 6.72 -8.10
CA HIS A 829 -12.79 6.70 -6.81
C HIS A 829 -13.51 5.80 -5.79
N VAL A 830 -14.85 5.76 -5.80
CA VAL A 830 -15.67 4.85 -4.99
C VAL A 830 -15.48 3.39 -5.44
N GLN A 831 -15.33 3.13 -6.74
CA GLN A 831 -14.97 1.80 -7.30
C GLN A 831 -13.51 1.36 -7.05
N ARG A 832 -12.74 2.12 -6.27
CA ARG A 832 -11.33 1.84 -5.96
C ARG A 832 -11.05 2.00 -4.46
N ARG A 833 -12.05 1.82 -3.58
CA ARG A 833 -11.94 2.20 -2.16
C ARG A 833 -12.19 1.09 -1.15
N GLU A 834 -12.86 -0.01 -1.51
CA GLU A 834 -12.64 -1.25 -0.77
C GLU A 834 -11.35 -1.91 -1.32
N ASN A 835 -10.90 -3.03 -0.75
CA ASN A 835 -10.10 -3.99 -1.53
C ASN A 835 -11.05 -4.73 -2.50
N ASP A 836 -11.74 -3.93 -3.34
CA ASP A 836 -12.90 -4.30 -4.15
C ASP A 836 -12.59 -5.52 -5.00
N ARG A 837 -11.33 -5.70 -5.43
CA ARG A 837 -10.90 -6.86 -6.22
C ARG A 837 -11.02 -8.18 -5.47
N VAL A 838 -10.60 -8.25 -4.20
CA VAL A 838 -10.70 -9.47 -3.39
C VAL A 838 -12.17 -9.80 -3.17
N LEU A 839 -13.00 -8.81 -2.79
CA LEU A 839 -14.42 -9.02 -2.59
C LEU A 839 -15.16 -9.39 -3.89
N GLU A 840 -14.96 -8.65 -4.99
CA GLU A 840 -15.53 -8.94 -6.30
C GLU A 840 -15.12 -10.33 -6.79
N ASP A 841 -13.87 -10.75 -6.57
CA ASP A 841 -13.41 -12.09 -6.94
C ASP A 841 -14.06 -13.17 -6.06
N VAL A 842 -14.20 -12.97 -4.74
CA VAL A 842 -14.97 -13.89 -3.87
C VAL A 842 -16.41 -14.00 -4.37
N GLN A 843 -17.11 -12.87 -4.52
CA GLN A 843 -18.49 -12.81 -4.98
C GLN A 843 -18.70 -13.48 -6.34
N ARG A 844 -17.73 -13.32 -7.25
CA ARG A 844 -17.70 -14.00 -8.55
C ARG A 844 -17.50 -15.52 -8.42
N ILE A 845 -16.54 -15.96 -7.62
CA ILE A 845 -16.23 -17.40 -7.43
C ILE A 845 -17.43 -18.10 -6.78
N VAL A 846 -17.99 -17.55 -5.69
CA VAL A 846 -19.17 -18.12 -5.02
C VAL A 846 -20.48 -17.87 -5.78
N SER A 847 -20.45 -17.13 -6.89
CA SER A 847 -21.61 -16.73 -7.71
C SER A 847 -22.72 -16.00 -6.93
N ASP A 848 -22.35 -15.23 -5.91
CA ASP A 848 -23.24 -14.51 -5.01
C ASP A 848 -22.73 -13.07 -4.82
N GLY A 849 -23.32 -12.13 -5.57
CA GLY A 849 -22.97 -10.70 -5.54
C GLY A 849 -23.45 -9.95 -4.29
N SER A 850 -24.10 -10.63 -3.34
CA SER A 850 -24.45 -10.09 -2.03
C SER A 850 -23.49 -10.57 -0.93
N TYR A 851 -22.72 -11.63 -1.20
CA TYR A 851 -21.87 -12.25 -0.21
C TYR A 851 -20.73 -11.32 0.22
N ARG A 852 -20.51 -11.24 1.54
CA ARG A 852 -19.34 -10.62 2.16
C ARG A 852 -18.78 -11.62 3.19
N PRO A 853 -17.59 -12.19 2.97
CA PRO A 853 -17.04 -13.22 3.86
C PRO A 853 -16.65 -12.61 5.21
N LYS A 854 -17.11 -13.23 6.30
CA LYS A 854 -16.82 -12.83 7.69
C LYS A 854 -16.18 -13.96 8.48
N ASP A 855 -16.81 -15.13 8.44
CA ASP A 855 -16.31 -16.35 9.05
C ASP A 855 -15.50 -17.15 8.02
N PRO A 856 -14.20 -17.37 8.24
CA PRO A 856 -13.38 -18.23 7.39
C PRO A 856 -13.97 -19.64 7.20
N ARG A 857 -14.72 -20.17 8.18
CA ARG A 857 -15.36 -21.49 8.09
C ARG A 857 -16.52 -21.51 7.11
N GLU A 858 -17.31 -20.45 7.06
CA GLU A 858 -18.43 -20.32 6.11
C GLU A 858 -17.91 -20.12 4.68
N LEU A 859 -16.87 -19.30 4.50
CA LEU A 859 -16.18 -19.15 3.22
C LEU A 859 -15.55 -20.48 2.76
N CYS A 860 -14.88 -21.20 3.67
CA CYS A 860 -14.34 -22.53 3.41
C CYS A 860 -15.44 -23.50 2.97
N GLY A 861 -16.61 -23.50 3.62
CA GLY A 861 -17.78 -24.28 3.21
C GLY A 861 -18.37 -23.91 1.85
N ARG A 862 -18.09 -22.71 1.32
CA ARG A 862 -18.46 -22.33 -0.06
C ARG A 862 -17.40 -22.75 -1.10
N LEU A 863 -16.12 -22.68 -0.74
CA LEU A 863 -14.99 -22.88 -1.67
C LEU A 863 -14.38 -24.29 -1.65
N PHE A 864 -14.59 -25.09 -0.60
CA PHE A 864 -13.80 -26.29 -0.34
C PHE A 864 -14.66 -27.53 -0.08
N THR A 865 -14.40 -28.58 -0.85
CA THR A 865 -14.98 -29.91 -0.67
C THR A 865 -13.87 -30.89 -0.29
N THR A 866 -14.02 -31.57 0.84
CA THR A 866 -13.11 -32.63 1.28
C THR A 866 -13.77 -33.99 1.07
N CYS A 867 -13.02 -35.02 0.70
CA CYS A 867 -13.56 -36.36 0.46
C CYS A 867 -12.70 -37.44 1.10
N TYR A 868 -13.21 -38.10 2.14
CA TYR A 868 -12.62 -39.33 2.67
C TYR A 868 -13.08 -40.53 1.83
N MET A 869 -12.13 -41.35 1.36
CA MET A 869 -12.36 -42.49 0.48
C MET A 869 -11.87 -43.78 1.12
N GLY A 870 -12.69 -44.33 2.02
CA GLY A 870 -12.39 -45.52 2.80
C GLY A 870 -12.52 -46.80 1.99
N SER A 871 -11.86 -47.86 2.48
CA SER A 871 -11.94 -49.24 2.00
C SER A 871 -12.17 -50.19 3.18
N GLU A 872 -12.38 -51.47 2.92
CA GLU A 872 -12.46 -52.52 3.94
C GLU A 872 -11.19 -52.63 4.83
N ASN A 873 -10.08 -52.04 4.39
CA ASN A 873 -8.81 -51.97 5.12
C ASN A 873 -8.63 -50.72 6.00
N SER A 874 -9.50 -49.72 5.85
CA SER A 874 -9.31 -48.39 6.45
C SER A 874 -9.84 -48.32 7.88
N SER A 875 -9.10 -47.67 8.78
CA SER A 875 -9.49 -47.57 10.19
C SER A 875 -10.60 -46.54 10.43
N GLU A 876 -11.39 -46.77 11.48
CA GLU A 876 -12.37 -45.78 11.94
C GLU A 876 -11.67 -44.52 12.50
N ASP A 877 -10.44 -44.65 12.99
CA ASP A 877 -9.62 -43.53 13.46
C ASP A 877 -9.19 -42.58 12.32
N THR A 878 -8.72 -43.07 11.16
CA THR A 878 -8.41 -42.18 10.02
C THR A 878 -9.66 -41.46 9.52
N ARG A 879 -10.78 -42.18 9.45
CA ARG A 879 -12.09 -41.65 9.07
C ARG A 879 -12.56 -40.53 10.00
N ASN A 880 -12.46 -40.73 11.31
CA ASN A 880 -12.87 -39.74 12.30
C ASN A 880 -11.96 -38.51 12.27
N ARG A 881 -10.62 -38.67 12.21
CA ARG A 881 -9.69 -37.54 12.08
C ARG A 881 -9.96 -36.68 10.84
N ALA A 882 -10.26 -37.30 9.70
CA ALA A 882 -10.62 -36.58 8.48
C ALA A 882 -11.92 -35.78 8.64
N LYS A 883 -12.97 -36.40 9.21
CA LYS A 883 -14.26 -35.78 9.48
C LYS A 883 -14.16 -34.63 10.49
N ASP A 884 -13.41 -34.81 11.57
CA ASP A 884 -13.26 -33.81 12.63
C ASP A 884 -12.53 -32.58 12.12
N LEU A 885 -11.44 -32.76 11.38
CA LEU A 885 -10.73 -31.63 10.75
C LEU A 885 -11.63 -30.89 9.75
N ALA A 886 -12.33 -31.63 8.87
CA ALA A 886 -13.25 -31.05 7.89
C ALA A 886 -14.37 -30.23 8.56
N THR A 887 -14.87 -30.70 9.71
CA THR A 887 -15.90 -30.02 10.52
C THR A 887 -15.35 -28.75 11.19
N GLN A 888 -14.11 -28.80 11.70
CA GLN A 888 -13.46 -27.64 12.34
C GLN A 888 -13.19 -26.53 11.32
N ILE A 889 -12.64 -26.85 10.14
CA ILE A 889 -12.40 -25.84 9.07
C ILE A 889 -13.66 -25.42 8.31
N GLY A 890 -14.78 -26.15 8.43
CA GLY A 890 -16.05 -25.82 7.79
C GLY A 890 -16.25 -26.31 6.35
N SER A 891 -15.37 -27.17 5.82
CA SER A 891 -15.46 -27.68 4.44
C SER A 891 -16.66 -28.61 4.23
N ASN A 892 -17.17 -28.69 2.99
CA ASN A 892 -18.16 -29.71 2.62
C ASN A 892 -17.50 -31.10 2.64
N HIS A 893 -17.85 -31.95 3.62
CA HIS A 893 -17.21 -33.26 3.78
C HIS A 893 -18.02 -34.40 3.14
N LEU A 894 -17.38 -35.13 2.24
CA LEU A 894 -17.86 -36.37 1.64
C LEU A 894 -17.18 -37.59 2.27
N ASN A 895 -17.92 -38.69 2.39
CA ASN A 895 -17.41 -39.94 2.92
C ASN A 895 -17.90 -41.09 2.02
N ILE A 896 -16.97 -41.77 1.36
CA ILE A 896 -17.25 -42.73 0.28
C ILE A 896 -16.50 -44.03 0.56
N ASN A 897 -17.15 -45.17 0.31
CA ASN A 897 -16.51 -46.48 0.30
C ASN A 897 -16.13 -46.84 -1.15
N ILE A 898 -14.88 -47.29 -1.38
CA ILE A 898 -14.36 -47.60 -2.73
C ILE A 898 -14.47 -49.08 -3.11
N ASP A 899 -14.85 -49.95 -2.19
CA ASP A 899 -14.72 -51.41 -2.33
C ASP A 899 -15.56 -51.95 -3.49
N MET A 900 -16.74 -51.37 -3.76
CA MET A 900 -17.55 -51.73 -4.93
C MET A 900 -16.82 -51.51 -6.25
N ALA A 901 -16.15 -50.36 -6.40
CA ALA A 901 -15.40 -50.03 -7.61
C ALA A 901 -14.12 -50.88 -7.73
N VAL A 902 -13.41 -51.11 -6.61
CA VAL A 902 -12.25 -52.00 -6.55
C VAL A 902 -12.64 -53.43 -6.93
N LYS A 903 -13.67 -54.00 -6.30
CA LYS A 903 -14.16 -55.35 -6.58
C LYS A 903 -14.69 -55.49 -8.02
N GLY A 904 -15.30 -54.45 -8.57
CA GLY A 904 -15.68 -54.39 -9.99
C GLY A 904 -14.47 -54.53 -10.93
N MET A 905 -13.41 -53.75 -10.73
CA MET A 905 -12.20 -53.84 -11.57
C MET A 905 -11.45 -55.18 -11.40
N LEU A 906 -11.37 -55.70 -10.17
CA LEU A 906 -10.76 -57.01 -9.90
C LEU A 906 -11.60 -58.16 -10.49
N GLY A 907 -12.93 -58.02 -10.49
CA GLY A 907 -13.86 -58.95 -11.17
C GLY A 907 -13.60 -59.04 -12.67
N ILE A 908 -13.41 -57.89 -13.35
CA ILE A 908 -13.04 -57.86 -14.77
C ILE A 908 -11.71 -58.57 -15.02
N PHE A 909 -10.67 -58.28 -14.21
CA PHE A 909 -9.38 -58.96 -14.32
C PHE A 909 -9.52 -60.48 -14.11
N SER A 910 -10.30 -60.89 -13.10
CA SER A 910 -10.47 -62.30 -12.77
C SER A 910 -11.25 -63.07 -13.84
N MET A 911 -12.29 -62.46 -14.41
CA MET A 911 -13.06 -63.01 -15.53
C MET A 911 -12.19 -63.24 -16.78
N VAL A 912 -11.23 -62.35 -17.06
CA VAL A 912 -10.34 -62.45 -18.23
C VAL A 912 -9.16 -63.39 -17.99
N MET A 913 -8.56 -63.37 -16.79
CA MET A 913 -7.30 -64.08 -16.49
C MET A 913 -7.48 -65.39 -15.72
N GLY A 914 -8.70 -65.72 -15.27
CA GLY A 914 -9.01 -66.95 -14.52
C GLY A 914 -8.36 -67.01 -13.13
N LYS A 915 -7.92 -65.88 -12.56
CA LYS A 915 -7.22 -65.80 -11.26
C LYS A 915 -7.69 -64.60 -10.44
N TRP A 916 -7.74 -64.75 -9.13
CA TRP A 916 -7.98 -63.65 -8.20
C TRP A 916 -6.69 -63.32 -7.42
N PRO A 917 -6.17 -62.07 -7.46
CA PRO A 917 -4.97 -61.70 -6.72
C PRO A 917 -5.24 -61.56 -5.23
N ASN A 918 -4.28 -61.95 -4.38
CA ASN A 918 -4.41 -61.87 -2.92
C ASN A 918 -3.45 -60.84 -2.29
N PHE A 919 -3.85 -60.27 -1.15
CA PHE A 919 -2.96 -59.49 -0.30
C PHE A 919 -1.89 -60.40 0.34
N ARG A 920 -0.74 -59.83 0.72
CA ARG A 920 0.35 -60.56 1.38
C ARG A 920 -0.11 -61.21 2.69
N ALA A 921 -0.94 -60.50 3.48
CA ALA A 921 -1.57 -61.03 4.69
C ALA A 921 -2.41 -62.30 4.44
N ASN A 922 -2.92 -62.46 3.22
CA ASN A 922 -3.76 -63.59 2.78
C ASN A 922 -2.97 -64.58 1.90
N GLY A 923 -1.64 -64.61 1.99
CA GLY A 923 -0.77 -65.53 1.26
C GLY A 923 -0.42 -65.12 -0.19
N GLY A 924 -0.82 -63.92 -0.63
CA GLY A 924 -0.47 -63.40 -1.96
C GLY A 924 1.00 -62.98 -2.11
N SER A 925 1.50 -63.01 -3.34
CA SER A 925 2.87 -62.57 -3.63
C SER A 925 3.05 -61.05 -3.46
N SER A 926 4.29 -60.59 -3.29
CA SER A 926 4.63 -59.15 -3.26
C SER A 926 4.15 -58.39 -4.50
N ARG A 927 4.00 -59.05 -5.66
CA ARG A 927 3.48 -58.43 -6.88
C ARG A 927 1.96 -58.25 -6.83
N GLU A 928 1.22 -59.25 -6.37
CA GLU A 928 -0.23 -59.15 -6.19
C GLU A 928 -0.60 -58.10 -5.14
N ASN A 929 0.10 -58.13 -4.01
CA ASN A 929 -0.07 -57.16 -2.93
C ASN A 929 0.10 -55.72 -3.41
N LEU A 930 1.21 -55.42 -4.10
CA LEU A 930 1.45 -54.10 -4.70
C LEU A 930 0.40 -53.75 -5.76
N ALA A 931 -0.07 -54.71 -6.55
CA ALA A 931 -1.12 -54.47 -7.54
C ALA A 931 -2.46 -54.10 -6.89
N LEU A 932 -2.86 -54.78 -5.80
CA LEU A 932 -4.08 -54.50 -5.03
C LEU A 932 -4.04 -53.12 -4.35
N GLN A 933 -2.90 -52.74 -3.75
CA GLN A 933 -2.70 -51.40 -3.21
C GLN A 933 -2.81 -50.33 -4.30
N ASN A 934 -2.11 -50.52 -5.43
CA ASN A 934 -2.14 -49.60 -6.57
C ASN A 934 -3.56 -49.45 -7.16
N VAL A 935 -4.35 -50.54 -7.20
CA VAL A 935 -5.75 -50.51 -7.66
C VAL A 935 -6.60 -49.60 -6.77
N GLN A 936 -6.54 -49.77 -5.45
CA GLN A 936 -7.25 -48.89 -4.50
C GLN A 936 -6.83 -47.43 -4.67
N ALA A 937 -5.52 -47.17 -4.77
CA ALA A 937 -4.97 -45.82 -4.93
C ALA A 937 -5.47 -45.12 -6.22
N ARG A 938 -5.55 -45.85 -7.34
CA ARG A 938 -6.08 -45.31 -8.62
C ARG A 938 -7.59 -45.12 -8.63
N VAL A 939 -8.36 -45.98 -7.97
CA VAL A 939 -9.82 -45.77 -7.82
C VAL A 939 -10.12 -44.45 -7.10
N ARG A 940 -9.35 -44.12 -6.06
CA ARG A 940 -9.49 -42.83 -5.35
C ARG A 940 -9.26 -41.63 -6.28
N MET A 941 -8.28 -41.70 -7.18
CA MET A 941 -8.04 -40.65 -8.19
C MET A 941 -9.22 -40.52 -9.16
N ILE A 942 -9.71 -41.64 -9.71
CA ILE A 942 -10.87 -41.64 -10.63
C ILE A 942 -12.10 -40.99 -9.95
N LEU A 943 -12.37 -41.35 -8.69
CA LEU A 943 -13.46 -40.75 -7.92
C LEU A 943 -13.21 -39.28 -7.61
N ALA A 944 -11.98 -38.87 -7.24
CA ALA A 944 -11.64 -37.47 -6.98
C ALA A 944 -12.01 -36.57 -8.17
N TYR A 945 -11.59 -36.95 -9.37
CA TYR A 945 -11.91 -36.21 -10.60
C TYR A 945 -13.40 -36.25 -10.95
N LEU A 946 -14.08 -37.39 -10.77
CA LEU A 946 -15.52 -37.50 -10.99
C LEU A 946 -16.31 -36.53 -10.10
N PHE A 947 -15.99 -36.48 -8.81
CA PHE A 947 -16.61 -35.54 -7.88
C PHE A 947 -16.20 -34.09 -8.16
N ALA A 948 -14.95 -33.82 -8.55
CA ALA A 948 -14.50 -32.47 -8.88
C ALA A 948 -15.25 -31.87 -10.07
N GLN A 949 -15.64 -32.72 -11.04
CA GLN A 949 -16.43 -32.32 -12.20
C GLN A 949 -17.95 -32.25 -11.93
N LEU A 950 -18.49 -33.17 -11.12
CA LEU A 950 -19.95 -33.34 -11.00
C LEU A 950 -20.57 -32.96 -9.64
N TYR A 951 -19.78 -32.69 -8.60
CA TYR A 951 -20.32 -32.37 -7.26
C TYR A 951 -21.16 -31.09 -7.26
N LEU A 952 -20.66 -30.01 -7.87
CA LEU A 952 -21.41 -28.75 -7.98
C LEU A 952 -22.64 -28.89 -8.89
N TRP A 953 -22.50 -29.61 -10.01
CA TRP A 953 -23.63 -29.94 -10.89
C TRP A 953 -24.75 -30.69 -10.13
N ALA A 954 -24.40 -31.67 -9.28
CA ALA A 954 -25.36 -32.39 -8.46
C ALA A 954 -26.04 -31.51 -7.39
N GLN A 955 -25.46 -30.37 -7.04
CA GLN A 955 -26.07 -29.32 -6.20
C GLN A 955 -26.84 -28.25 -7.00
N GLY A 956 -26.95 -28.38 -8.32
CA GLY A 956 -27.53 -27.36 -9.20
C GLY A 956 -26.67 -26.09 -9.34
N LYS A 957 -25.38 -26.16 -8.98
CA LYS A 957 -24.42 -25.04 -9.04
C LYS A 957 -23.56 -25.12 -10.31
N PRO A 958 -23.18 -23.99 -10.93
CA PRO A 958 -22.27 -23.96 -12.06
C PRO A 958 -20.81 -24.17 -11.64
N GLY A 959 -19.96 -24.53 -12.61
CA GLY A 959 -18.51 -24.63 -12.45
C GLY A 959 -18.01 -26.00 -12.00
N GLY A 960 -16.69 -26.15 -11.97
CA GLY A 960 -15.96 -27.32 -11.46
C GLY A 960 -15.04 -26.96 -10.30
N LEU A 961 -14.45 -27.99 -9.69
CA LEU A 961 -13.47 -27.87 -8.63
C LEU A 961 -12.08 -28.27 -9.13
N LEU A 962 -11.03 -27.60 -8.64
CA LEU A 962 -9.64 -28.04 -8.82
C LEU A 962 -9.34 -29.19 -7.86
N VAL A 963 -8.84 -30.33 -8.37
CA VAL A 963 -8.35 -31.44 -7.54
C VAL A 963 -7.01 -31.04 -6.93
N LEU A 964 -6.94 -31.08 -5.60
CA LEU A 964 -5.72 -30.86 -4.84
C LEU A 964 -4.99 -32.18 -4.59
N GLY A 965 -3.71 -32.22 -4.97
CA GLY A 965 -2.78 -33.29 -4.60
C GLY A 965 -2.15 -33.01 -3.24
N SER A 966 -1.70 -34.07 -2.55
CA SER A 966 -1.10 -33.97 -1.21
C SER A 966 0.16 -34.82 -1.03
N ALA A 967 0.94 -35.06 -2.10
CA ALA A 967 2.27 -35.67 -1.95
C ALA A 967 3.26 -34.61 -1.47
N ASN A 968 4.15 -34.93 -0.52
CA ASN A 968 5.21 -34.01 -0.07
C ASN A 968 6.51 -34.16 -0.88
N VAL A 969 7.50 -33.32 -0.59
CA VAL A 969 8.77 -33.28 -1.34
C VAL A 969 9.66 -34.51 -1.13
N ASP A 970 9.62 -35.13 0.06
CA ASP A 970 10.46 -36.27 0.43
C ASP A 970 9.94 -37.57 -0.23
N GLU A 971 8.62 -37.78 -0.23
CA GLU A 971 7.94 -38.84 -1.00
C GLU A 971 8.13 -38.66 -2.50
N SER A 972 8.07 -37.41 -2.98
CA SER A 972 8.36 -37.09 -4.38
C SER A 972 9.81 -37.42 -4.75
N LEU A 973 10.75 -37.28 -3.81
CA LEU A 973 12.17 -37.53 -4.04
C LEU A 973 12.49 -39.02 -4.18
N THR A 974 11.89 -39.87 -3.34
CA THR A 974 12.00 -41.35 -3.43
C THR A 974 11.06 -41.94 -4.48
N GLY A 975 10.05 -41.19 -4.90
CA GLY A 975 8.93 -41.64 -5.71
C GLY A 975 8.03 -42.63 -4.97
N TYR A 976 7.85 -42.44 -3.66
CA TYR A 976 6.99 -43.25 -2.78
C TYR A 976 5.53 -42.82 -2.90
N PHE A 977 4.94 -43.07 -4.08
CA PHE A 977 3.53 -42.87 -4.39
C PHE A 977 3.13 -43.76 -5.58
N THR A 978 1.85 -44.05 -5.78
CA THR A 978 1.40 -44.84 -6.94
C THR A 978 1.32 -43.93 -8.17
N LYS A 979 1.92 -44.33 -9.29
CA LYS A 979 1.77 -43.57 -10.53
C LYS A 979 0.28 -43.55 -10.95
N TYR A 980 -0.28 -42.34 -11.04
CA TYR A 980 -1.69 -42.04 -11.30
C TYR A 980 -2.68 -42.36 -10.16
N ASP A 981 -2.26 -42.29 -8.89
CA ASP A 981 -3.18 -42.11 -7.73
C ASP A 981 -3.44 -40.62 -7.43
N CYS A 982 -3.95 -40.29 -6.23
CA CYS A 982 -4.20 -38.92 -5.78
C CYS A 982 -2.94 -38.03 -5.63
N SER A 983 -1.73 -38.56 -5.82
CA SER A 983 -0.53 -37.75 -6.09
C SER A 983 -0.59 -37.04 -7.44
N SER A 984 -1.43 -37.52 -8.35
CA SER A 984 -1.76 -36.97 -9.67
C SER A 984 -3.10 -36.22 -9.58
N ALA A 985 -3.01 -34.90 -9.56
CA ALA A 985 -4.08 -33.93 -9.33
C ALA A 985 -3.85 -32.70 -10.23
N ASP A 986 -4.66 -31.66 -10.14
CA ASP A 986 -4.50 -30.46 -10.95
C ASP A 986 -3.33 -29.61 -10.44
N ILE A 987 -3.29 -29.38 -9.12
CA ILE A 987 -2.22 -28.67 -8.40
C ILE A 987 -1.95 -29.27 -7.02
N ASN A 988 -0.75 -29.07 -6.49
CA ASN A 988 -0.35 -29.56 -5.16
C ASN A 988 0.33 -28.43 -4.34
N PRO A 989 -0.32 -27.90 -3.29
CA PRO A 989 0.24 -26.79 -2.50
C PRO A 989 1.39 -27.19 -1.58
N ILE A 990 1.64 -28.50 -1.36
CA ILE A 990 2.66 -29.00 -0.42
C ILE A 990 3.77 -29.82 -1.07
N GLY A 991 3.73 -30.07 -2.38
CA GLY A 991 4.72 -30.91 -3.08
C GLY A 991 6.15 -30.35 -3.11
N GLY A 992 6.32 -29.08 -2.74
CA GLY A 992 7.61 -28.46 -2.49
C GLY A 992 8.05 -28.42 -1.02
N ILE A 993 7.33 -29.01 -0.07
CA ILE A 993 7.55 -28.86 1.38
C ILE A 993 7.96 -30.19 2.02
N SER A 994 8.88 -30.15 3.00
CA SER A 994 9.37 -31.32 3.75
C SER A 994 8.33 -31.90 4.71
N LYS A 995 8.30 -33.22 4.90
CA LYS A 995 7.39 -33.89 5.86
C LYS A 995 7.58 -33.36 7.28
N MET A 996 8.81 -32.99 7.64
CA MET A 996 9.14 -32.41 8.94
C MET A 996 8.54 -31.02 9.11
N ASP A 997 8.66 -30.15 8.10
CA ASP A 997 8.05 -28.82 8.13
C ASP A 997 6.52 -28.90 8.10
N LEU A 998 5.93 -29.86 7.39
CA LEU A 998 4.48 -30.10 7.42
C LEU A 998 3.98 -30.48 8.82
N LYS A 999 4.74 -31.29 9.58
CA LYS A 999 4.41 -31.61 10.99
C LYS A 999 4.47 -30.36 11.88
N SER A 1000 5.53 -29.55 11.78
CA SER A 1000 5.64 -28.29 12.54
C SER A 1000 4.53 -27.30 12.18
N PHE A 1001 4.22 -27.15 10.89
CA PHE A 1001 3.13 -26.32 10.38
C PHE A 1001 1.75 -26.76 10.90
N LEU A 1002 1.48 -28.08 11.01
CA LEU A 1002 0.23 -28.56 11.61
C LEU A 1002 0.12 -28.25 13.10
N LEU A 1003 1.24 -28.29 13.85
CA LEU A 1003 1.26 -27.89 15.26
C LEU A 1003 1.00 -26.38 15.39
N TYR A 1004 1.64 -25.55 14.56
CA TYR A 1004 1.36 -24.12 14.45
C TYR A 1004 -0.13 -23.87 14.14
N CYS A 1005 -0.72 -24.55 13.16
CA CYS A 1005 -2.15 -24.43 12.83
C CYS A 1005 -3.07 -24.87 13.98
N ALA A 1006 -2.68 -25.90 14.75
CA ALA A 1006 -3.47 -26.38 15.89
C ALA A 1006 -3.60 -25.31 16.99
N GLU A 1007 -2.60 -24.43 17.12
CA GLU A 1007 -2.58 -23.34 18.09
C GLU A 1007 -3.13 -22.04 17.50
N HIS A 1008 -2.62 -21.61 16.35
CA HIS A 1008 -2.96 -20.35 15.70
C HIS A 1008 -4.41 -20.33 15.17
N PHE A 1009 -4.84 -21.39 14.47
CA PHE A 1009 -6.22 -21.54 13.98
C PHE A 1009 -7.14 -22.31 14.95
N ARG A 1010 -6.62 -22.74 16.11
CA ARG A 1010 -7.34 -23.50 17.16
C ARG A 1010 -7.95 -24.83 16.68
N LEU A 1011 -7.33 -25.46 15.68
CA LEU A 1011 -7.78 -26.72 15.08
C LEU A 1011 -7.31 -27.93 15.90
N SER A 1012 -8.06 -28.30 16.94
CA SER A 1012 -7.70 -29.38 17.88
C SER A 1012 -7.53 -30.75 17.22
N ALA A 1013 -8.23 -31.03 16.12
CA ALA A 1013 -8.12 -32.31 15.39
C ALA A 1013 -6.68 -32.60 14.94
N LEU A 1014 -5.91 -31.56 14.61
CA LEU A 1014 -4.53 -31.68 14.10
C LEU A 1014 -3.59 -32.33 15.11
N LYS A 1015 -3.81 -32.17 16.43
CA LYS A 1015 -2.97 -32.81 17.45
C LYS A 1015 -3.05 -34.33 17.38
N SER A 1016 -4.25 -34.87 17.11
CA SER A 1016 -4.44 -36.32 16.90
C SER A 1016 -3.84 -36.81 15.57
N ILE A 1017 -3.83 -35.97 14.54
CA ILE A 1017 -3.29 -36.30 13.21
C ILE A 1017 -1.76 -36.35 13.24
N VAL A 1018 -1.11 -35.40 13.91
CA VAL A 1018 0.37 -35.37 14.05
C VAL A 1018 0.88 -36.50 14.96
N ALA A 1019 0.10 -36.90 15.97
CA ALA A 1019 0.44 -37.99 16.88
C ALA A 1019 0.20 -39.40 16.28
N ALA A 1020 -0.59 -39.52 15.22
CA ALA A 1020 -0.88 -40.80 14.57
C ALA A 1020 0.35 -41.36 13.83
N PRO A 1021 0.58 -42.69 13.84
CA PRO A 1021 1.65 -43.30 13.06
C PRO A 1021 1.40 -43.11 11.54
N PRO A 1022 2.42 -42.73 10.74
CA PRO A 1022 2.28 -42.56 9.30
C PRO A 1022 2.12 -43.92 8.60
N THR A 1023 0.99 -44.10 7.90
CA THR A 1023 0.65 -45.31 7.16
C THR A 1023 -0.36 -45.01 6.05
N ALA A 1024 -0.36 -45.84 5.00
CA ALA A 1024 -1.26 -45.73 3.86
C ALA A 1024 -2.60 -46.49 4.01
N GLU A 1025 -2.75 -47.39 5.00
CA GLU A 1025 -3.95 -48.24 5.21
C GLU A 1025 -4.48 -48.94 3.93
N LEU A 1026 -3.58 -49.45 3.08
CA LEU A 1026 -3.90 -50.13 1.82
C LEU A 1026 -3.87 -51.68 1.91
N GLU A 1027 -3.48 -52.22 3.06
CA GLU A 1027 -3.42 -53.66 3.37
C GLU A 1027 -4.39 -54.04 4.49
N PRO A 1028 -4.86 -55.29 4.56
CA PRO A 1028 -5.65 -55.78 5.69
C PRO A 1028 -4.92 -55.60 7.04
N LEU A 1029 -5.63 -55.06 8.03
CA LEU A 1029 -5.12 -54.85 9.38
C LEU A 1029 -4.76 -56.19 10.04
N MET A 1030 -3.53 -56.32 10.55
CA MET A 1030 -3.11 -57.50 11.32
C MET A 1030 -3.53 -57.33 12.79
N ASN A 1031 -4.41 -58.21 13.27
CA ASN A 1031 -4.95 -58.18 14.65
C ASN A 1031 -5.55 -56.80 15.03
N GLY A 1032 -6.22 -56.14 14.08
CA GLY A 1032 -6.79 -54.80 14.28
C GLY A 1032 -5.77 -53.67 14.39
N ARG A 1033 -4.51 -53.91 14.03
CA ARG A 1033 -3.43 -52.91 14.00
C ARG A 1033 -2.85 -52.77 12.59
N VAL A 1034 -2.31 -51.59 12.33
CA VAL A 1034 -1.58 -51.26 11.11
C VAL A 1034 -0.38 -52.19 10.94
N SER A 1035 -0.23 -52.82 9.77
CA SER A 1035 0.86 -53.77 9.48
C SER A 1035 2.23 -53.11 9.28
N GLN A 1036 2.27 -51.90 8.70
CA GLN A 1036 3.51 -51.26 8.26
C GLN A 1036 3.39 -49.72 8.24
N THR A 1037 4.50 -49.03 8.50
CA THR A 1037 4.62 -47.56 8.41
C THR A 1037 5.36 -47.12 7.14
N ASP A 1038 5.11 -45.89 6.70
CA ASP A 1038 5.68 -45.33 5.46
C ASP A 1038 7.23 -45.33 5.47
N GLU A 1039 7.85 -44.95 6.58
CA GLU A 1039 9.31 -44.94 6.75
C GLU A 1039 9.92 -46.35 6.70
N ALA A 1040 9.19 -47.36 7.20
CA ALA A 1040 9.63 -48.75 7.15
C ALA A 1040 9.56 -49.33 5.73
N ASP A 1041 8.54 -48.97 4.93
CA ASP A 1041 8.44 -49.40 3.52
C ASP A 1041 9.42 -48.65 2.61
N MET A 1042 9.67 -47.36 2.87
CA MET A 1042 10.75 -46.62 2.20
C MET A 1042 12.15 -47.12 2.60
N GLY A 1043 12.30 -47.70 3.80
CA GLY A 1043 13.58 -48.13 4.37
C GLY A 1043 14.48 -46.98 4.84
N MET A 1044 13.91 -45.78 5.01
CA MET A 1044 14.58 -44.54 5.44
C MET A 1044 13.60 -43.65 6.18
N THR A 1045 14.08 -42.90 7.17
CA THR A 1045 13.24 -41.90 7.86
C THR A 1045 13.10 -40.63 7.01
N TYR A 1046 12.05 -39.84 7.25
CA TYR A 1046 11.89 -38.52 6.62
C TYR A 1046 13.06 -37.58 6.98
N SER A 1047 13.62 -37.68 8.19
CA SER A 1047 14.79 -36.90 8.60
C SER A 1047 16.05 -37.27 7.79
N GLU A 1048 16.27 -38.54 7.50
CA GLU A 1048 17.35 -39.00 6.61
C GLU A 1048 17.11 -38.53 5.17
N LEU A 1049 15.88 -38.63 4.67
CA LEU A 1049 15.51 -38.22 3.32
C LEU A 1049 15.71 -36.73 3.08
N SER A 1050 15.34 -35.86 4.02
CA SER A 1050 15.57 -34.41 3.88
C SER A 1050 17.08 -34.06 3.87
N VAL A 1051 17.93 -34.77 4.64
CA VAL A 1051 19.39 -34.61 4.57
C VAL A 1051 19.94 -35.08 3.22
N ILE A 1052 19.51 -36.25 2.76
CA ILE A 1052 19.90 -36.83 1.46
C ILE A 1052 19.46 -35.94 0.29
N GLY A 1053 18.25 -35.39 0.33
CA GLY A 1053 17.72 -34.45 -0.65
C GLY A 1053 18.59 -33.19 -0.76
N LYS A 1054 18.93 -32.58 0.39
CA LYS A 1054 19.83 -31.43 0.46
C LYS A 1054 21.23 -31.77 -0.08
N LEU A 1055 21.82 -32.91 0.30
CA LEU A 1055 23.12 -33.34 -0.25
C LEU A 1055 23.08 -33.57 -1.78
N ARG A 1056 22.02 -34.22 -2.28
CA ARG A 1056 21.82 -34.51 -3.72
C ARG A 1056 21.66 -33.23 -4.54
N LYS A 1057 20.80 -32.29 -4.11
CA LYS A 1057 20.35 -31.16 -4.93
C LYS A 1057 21.04 -29.84 -4.58
N ILE A 1058 21.32 -29.56 -3.31
CA ILE A 1058 22.05 -28.37 -2.88
C ILE A 1058 23.56 -28.63 -2.99
N SER A 1059 24.09 -29.65 -2.31
CA SER A 1059 25.52 -30.01 -2.34
C SER A 1059 25.95 -30.81 -3.59
N LYS A 1060 25.05 -31.01 -4.55
CA LYS A 1060 25.29 -31.63 -5.87
C LYS A 1060 25.91 -33.04 -5.83
N CYS A 1061 25.71 -33.78 -4.74
CA CYS A 1061 26.36 -35.07 -4.53
C CYS A 1061 25.73 -36.20 -5.37
N GLY A 1062 26.56 -36.96 -6.09
CA GLY A 1062 26.25 -38.32 -6.56
C GLY A 1062 26.52 -39.37 -5.46
N PRO A 1063 26.34 -40.67 -5.75
CA PRO A 1063 26.40 -41.74 -4.74
C PRO A 1063 27.68 -41.73 -3.91
N TYR A 1064 28.85 -41.76 -4.56
CA TYR A 1064 30.15 -41.80 -3.88
C TYR A 1064 30.38 -40.56 -3.00
N SER A 1065 30.23 -39.37 -3.56
CA SER A 1065 30.36 -38.10 -2.81
C SER A 1065 29.36 -37.95 -1.66
N MET A 1066 28.18 -38.58 -1.75
CA MET A 1066 27.20 -38.60 -0.66
C MET A 1066 27.65 -39.54 0.45
N PHE A 1067 28.12 -40.74 0.11
CA PHE A 1067 28.73 -41.69 1.04
C PHE A 1067 29.89 -41.04 1.82
N CYS A 1068 30.88 -40.45 1.13
CA CYS A 1068 32.04 -39.80 1.77
C CYS A 1068 31.66 -38.64 2.71
N LYS A 1069 30.51 -37.99 2.52
CA LYS A 1069 30.00 -36.97 3.46
C LYS A 1069 29.28 -37.61 4.65
N LEU A 1070 28.43 -38.59 4.37
CA LEU A 1070 27.58 -39.22 5.38
C LEU A 1070 28.36 -40.11 6.36
N ILE A 1071 29.47 -40.74 5.96
CA ILE A 1071 30.34 -41.47 6.90
C ILE A 1071 30.90 -40.59 8.02
N HIS A 1072 31.07 -39.28 7.76
CA HIS A 1072 31.52 -38.34 8.78
C HIS A 1072 30.35 -37.74 9.56
N SER A 1073 29.25 -37.35 8.89
CA SER A 1073 28.10 -36.72 9.56
C SER A 1073 27.22 -37.70 10.35
N TRP A 1074 27.24 -38.99 10.01
CA TRP A 1074 26.46 -40.04 10.70
C TRP A 1074 27.33 -41.03 11.49
N ARG A 1075 28.63 -40.76 11.67
CA ARG A 1075 29.61 -41.63 12.36
C ARG A 1075 29.17 -42.13 13.74
N GLU A 1076 28.33 -41.36 14.44
CA GLU A 1076 27.83 -41.65 15.80
C GLU A 1076 26.57 -42.53 15.79
N SER A 1077 25.95 -42.74 14.62
CA SER A 1077 24.67 -43.46 14.44
C SER A 1077 24.71 -44.58 13.40
N CYS A 1078 25.73 -44.61 12.52
CA CYS A 1078 25.89 -45.59 11.45
C CYS A 1078 27.38 -45.90 11.22
N SER A 1079 27.72 -47.17 11.03
CA SER A 1079 29.02 -47.58 10.49
C SER A 1079 29.15 -47.22 8.99
N PRO A 1080 30.37 -47.16 8.42
CA PRO A 1080 30.55 -46.91 6.99
C PRO A 1080 29.72 -47.85 6.11
N SER A 1081 29.68 -49.15 6.43
CA SER A 1081 28.93 -50.16 5.68
C SER A 1081 27.41 -49.95 5.78
N GLN A 1082 26.88 -49.43 6.91
CA GLN A 1082 25.48 -49.03 7.05
C GLN A 1082 25.16 -47.76 6.24
N VAL A 1083 26.04 -46.75 6.25
CA VAL A 1083 25.90 -45.55 5.41
C VAL A 1083 25.89 -45.94 3.93
N ALA A 1084 26.78 -46.82 3.51
CA ALA A 1084 26.84 -47.32 2.15
C ALA A 1084 25.55 -48.05 1.73
N ALA A 1085 25.01 -48.92 2.59
CA ALA A 1085 23.73 -49.59 2.35
C ALA A 1085 22.59 -48.57 2.16
N LYS A 1086 22.48 -47.56 3.04
CA LYS A 1086 21.50 -46.47 2.94
C LYS A 1086 21.64 -45.66 1.65
N VAL A 1087 22.86 -45.23 1.30
CA VAL A 1087 23.13 -44.47 0.05
C VAL A 1087 22.81 -45.29 -1.20
N LYS A 1088 23.20 -46.57 -1.22
CA LYS A 1088 22.92 -47.48 -2.34
C LYS A 1088 21.42 -47.72 -2.51
N HIS A 1089 20.70 -47.97 -1.41
CA HIS A 1089 19.25 -48.11 -1.41
C HIS A 1089 18.56 -46.85 -1.94
N PHE A 1090 18.89 -45.67 -1.40
CA PHE A 1090 18.35 -44.40 -1.88
C PHE A 1090 18.54 -44.22 -3.40
N PHE A 1091 19.79 -44.31 -3.90
CA PHE A 1091 20.06 -44.07 -5.32
C PHE A 1091 19.41 -45.11 -6.24
N ARG A 1092 19.23 -46.35 -5.78
CA ARG A 1092 18.47 -47.38 -6.51
C ARG A 1092 16.98 -47.02 -6.57
N MET A 1093 16.36 -46.67 -5.45
CA MET A 1093 14.92 -46.34 -5.40
C MET A 1093 14.62 -45.05 -6.18
N TYR A 1094 15.41 -44.00 -5.96
CA TYR A 1094 15.37 -42.75 -6.73
C TYR A 1094 15.44 -43.01 -8.25
N SER A 1095 16.37 -43.85 -8.70
CA SER A 1095 16.60 -44.08 -10.13
C SER A 1095 15.51 -44.95 -10.78
N VAL A 1096 14.99 -45.96 -10.08
CA VAL A 1096 13.85 -46.78 -10.52
C VAL A 1096 12.57 -45.93 -10.61
N ASN A 1097 12.30 -45.10 -9.60
CA ASN A 1097 11.06 -44.34 -9.53
C ASN A 1097 11.07 -42.99 -10.26
N ARG A 1098 12.21 -42.53 -10.79
CA ARG A 1098 12.30 -41.19 -11.42
C ARG A 1098 11.27 -40.97 -12.54
N HIS A 1099 10.90 -42.03 -13.26
CA HIS A 1099 9.85 -42.01 -14.28
C HIS A 1099 8.45 -41.59 -13.78
N LYS A 1100 8.22 -41.51 -12.46
CA LYS A 1100 7.00 -40.95 -11.86
C LYS A 1100 7.02 -39.42 -11.85
N MET A 1101 8.20 -38.81 -11.68
CA MET A 1101 8.39 -37.37 -11.60
C MET A 1101 8.16 -36.63 -12.93
N THR A 1102 8.22 -37.33 -14.06
CA THR A 1102 7.89 -36.78 -15.38
C THR A 1102 6.39 -36.48 -15.54
N THR A 1103 5.54 -37.03 -14.67
CA THR A 1103 4.08 -36.81 -14.68
C THR A 1103 3.56 -36.49 -13.28
N VAL A 1104 4.39 -35.88 -12.41
CA VAL A 1104 3.94 -35.41 -11.10
C VAL A 1104 3.11 -34.15 -11.25
N THR A 1105 2.17 -33.95 -10.34
CA THR A 1105 1.35 -32.75 -10.23
C THR A 1105 2.21 -31.48 -10.11
N PRO A 1106 1.89 -30.39 -10.86
CA PRO A 1106 2.49 -29.08 -10.65
C PRO A 1106 2.34 -28.64 -9.19
N SER A 1107 3.48 -28.41 -8.53
CA SER A 1107 3.52 -28.19 -7.08
C SER A 1107 4.10 -26.84 -6.73
N TYR A 1108 3.56 -26.17 -5.70
CA TYR A 1108 4.12 -24.93 -5.15
C TYR A 1108 5.62 -25.10 -4.87
N HIS A 1109 6.45 -24.17 -5.34
CA HIS A 1109 7.88 -24.21 -5.10
C HIS A 1109 8.23 -23.59 -3.74
N ALA A 1110 8.73 -24.40 -2.81
CA ALA A 1110 9.20 -23.96 -1.49
C ALA A 1110 10.65 -24.39 -1.21
N GLU A 1111 10.93 -25.69 -1.17
CA GLU A 1111 12.26 -26.22 -0.83
C GLU A 1111 13.25 -26.18 -2.00
N SER A 1112 14.46 -25.69 -1.69
CA SER A 1112 15.58 -25.58 -2.64
C SER A 1112 16.18 -26.93 -3.09
N TYR A 1113 15.68 -28.05 -2.56
CA TYR A 1113 16.04 -29.40 -2.97
C TYR A 1113 14.94 -30.17 -3.72
N GLY A 1114 13.82 -29.52 -4.07
CA GLY A 1114 12.67 -30.13 -4.72
C GLY A 1114 13.02 -31.00 -5.96
N PRO A 1115 12.35 -32.15 -6.16
CA PRO A 1115 12.68 -33.08 -7.24
C PRO A 1115 11.95 -32.80 -8.57
N ASP A 1116 11.20 -31.71 -8.73
CA ASP A 1116 10.42 -31.42 -9.95
C ASP A 1116 11.25 -31.51 -11.24
N ASP A 1117 10.79 -32.31 -12.20
CA ASP A 1117 11.46 -32.55 -13.47
C ASP A 1117 11.08 -31.52 -14.56
N ASN A 1118 10.00 -30.73 -14.37
CA ASN A 1118 9.49 -29.82 -15.40
C ASN A 1118 10.29 -28.51 -15.52
N ARG A 1119 10.86 -28.02 -14.42
CA ARG A 1119 11.57 -26.73 -14.35
C ARG A 1119 12.85 -26.84 -13.53
N PHE A 1120 12.75 -27.29 -12.29
CA PHE A 1120 13.78 -27.07 -11.27
C PHE A 1120 14.93 -28.08 -11.31
N ASP A 1121 14.64 -29.36 -11.55
CA ASP A 1121 15.58 -30.47 -11.42
C ASP A 1121 15.52 -31.42 -12.62
N LEU A 1122 15.87 -30.89 -13.80
CA LEU A 1122 15.99 -31.67 -15.03
C LEU A 1122 16.96 -32.84 -14.83
N ARG A 1123 16.49 -34.08 -14.99
CA ARG A 1123 17.29 -35.31 -14.83
C ARG A 1123 16.88 -36.35 -15.89
N PRO A 1124 17.75 -37.33 -16.21
CA PRO A 1124 17.31 -38.55 -16.88
C PRO A 1124 16.20 -39.23 -16.08
N PHE A 1125 15.21 -39.81 -16.77
CA PHE A 1125 14.19 -40.67 -16.15
C PHE A 1125 14.40 -42.16 -16.45
N LEU A 1126 15.31 -42.48 -17.38
CA LEU A 1126 15.82 -43.82 -17.65
C LEU A 1126 17.28 -43.89 -17.19
N TYR A 1127 17.51 -44.59 -16.08
CA TYR A 1127 18.84 -44.78 -15.47
C TYR A 1127 19.27 -46.25 -15.51
N ASN A 1128 20.59 -46.49 -15.51
CA ASN A 1128 21.10 -47.77 -15.01
C ASN A 1128 20.94 -47.81 -13.48
N ALA A 1129 19.85 -48.41 -13.01
CA ALA A 1129 19.51 -48.48 -11.60
C ALA A 1129 20.47 -49.31 -10.72
N GLN A 1130 21.42 -50.04 -11.32
CA GLN A 1130 22.47 -50.73 -10.57
C GLN A 1130 23.61 -49.80 -10.13
N TRP A 1131 23.75 -48.62 -10.75
CA TRP A 1131 24.83 -47.65 -10.47
C TRP A 1131 26.22 -48.31 -10.39
N SER A 1132 26.49 -49.28 -11.27
CA SER A 1132 27.51 -50.31 -11.10
C SER A 1132 28.93 -49.77 -10.95
N TRP A 1133 29.26 -48.63 -11.55
CA TRP A 1133 30.54 -47.95 -11.32
C TRP A 1133 30.59 -47.33 -9.92
N GLN A 1134 29.64 -46.44 -9.62
CA GLN A 1134 29.61 -45.64 -8.40
C GLN A 1134 29.48 -46.51 -7.14
N PHE A 1135 28.73 -47.61 -7.22
CA PHE A 1135 28.56 -48.54 -6.10
C PHE A 1135 29.83 -49.36 -5.84
N ARG A 1136 30.59 -49.75 -6.89
CA ARG A 1136 31.91 -50.40 -6.71
C ARG A 1136 32.94 -49.46 -6.10
N CYS A 1137 32.93 -48.15 -6.43
CA CYS A 1137 33.80 -47.18 -5.76
C CYS A 1137 33.48 -47.08 -4.26
N ILE A 1138 32.21 -47.13 -3.88
CA ILE A 1138 31.81 -47.18 -2.45
C ILE A 1138 32.33 -48.46 -1.79
N ASP A 1139 32.20 -49.63 -2.44
CA ASP A 1139 32.70 -50.90 -1.89
C ASP A 1139 34.22 -50.92 -1.73
N GLN A 1140 34.97 -50.40 -2.71
CA GLN A 1140 36.43 -50.28 -2.63
C GLN A 1140 36.87 -49.39 -1.46
N GLU A 1141 36.19 -48.27 -1.25
CA GLU A 1141 36.49 -47.34 -0.16
C GLU A 1141 36.19 -47.96 1.21
N ILE A 1142 35.11 -48.75 1.34
CA ILE A 1142 34.83 -49.54 2.55
C ILE A 1142 35.95 -50.56 2.80
N SER A 1143 36.36 -51.32 1.78
CA SER A 1143 37.45 -52.30 1.93
C SER A 1143 38.78 -51.65 2.32
N LEU A 1144 39.07 -50.45 1.84
CA LEU A 1144 40.24 -49.67 2.27
C LEU A 1144 40.12 -49.20 3.72
N MET A 1145 38.95 -48.76 4.17
CA MET A 1145 38.70 -48.38 5.56
C MET A 1145 38.78 -49.58 6.51
N GLU A 1146 38.23 -50.73 6.12
CA GLU A 1146 38.29 -51.98 6.88
C GLU A 1146 39.74 -52.53 6.95
N ALA A 1147 40.52 -52.43 5.86
CA ALA A 1147 41.93 -52.79 5.84
C ALA A 1147 42.82 -51.84 6.66
N GLY A 1148 42.61 -50.52 6.55
CA GLY A 1148 43.36 -49.52 7.31
C GLY A 1148 43.13 -49.59 8.83
N TYR A 1149 41.96 -50.09 9.26
CA TYR A 1149 41.71 -50.42 10.66
C TYR A 1149 42.50 -51.64 11.16
N ALA A 1150 42.93 -52.54 10.26
CA ALA A 1150 43.71 -53.73 10.60
C ALA A 1150 45.23 -53.49 10.66
N GLU A 1151 45.74 -52.34 10.19
CA GLU A 1151 47.14 -51.92 10.36
C GLU A 1151 47.37 -51.06 11.62
N PHE A 1152 46.31 -50.72 12.37
CA PHE A 1152 46.34 -49.91 13.60
C PHE A 1152 46.00 -50.72 14.88
N ILE A 1153 45.87 -52.04 14.77
CA ILE A 1153 45.68 -53.01 15.87
C ILE A 1153 46.87 -53.98 15.89
#